data_AF-A0A8H7CHZ0-F1
#
_entry.id   AF-A0A8H7CHZ0-F1
#
_cell.length_a   1.000
_cell.length_b   1.000
_cell.length_c   1.000
_cell.angle_alpha   90.00
_cell.angle_beta   90.00
_cell.angle_gamma   90.00
#
_symmetry.space_group_name_H-M   'P 1'
#
loop_
_entity.id
_entity.type
_entity.pdbx_description
1 polymer ?
#
loop_
_entity_poly.entity_id
_entity_poly.type
_entity_poly.pdbx_seq_one_letter_code
_entity_poly.pdbx_strand_id
1 'polypeptide(L)'
;MSSQFTDFAHYKQERAALIDHDRSLRRDNSESKVSPAEEKADAILRSLRGLENSSVWGADHEGVPHPFPGMEFLTGRSIILKTKLFKILAKVGSLNTHPDYSEDYTMTGSVFKMPKGALLHAHLDATVNAEFVLKLALEQPALHVRTAESLSALNISKILPEFQALPQELFTNSDVSLTDPSYRPSTWVSLKKAREAFNPALGGPEGFDKWVVGAMTINPSEGKSVISKGAIGELTSAAAYQTHNTVNKGLIRFAPVWEQYIYEFFRSSVEDGVSYVEVRINFYPKYMFGGDGQENIPHSAWLKTFDDTLNRFKADLKQQGREDEFIGARIIYSTLRFISVEELDWFCEDCIALKKEFPHLIAGFDLVGPENVLKPLIYYVEPLLRFRERQKELGLDIPFILHAGETLGDGTEADVNLYDAILLGTLRIGHGFSLVKHPKLMEMCRERNILIEVCPISNEILRLTSSMLMHPLPILMNNGLPVALSSDDPAMFGNMGLSFDFYQVLVASEVTGLIALRELARDSLKHSTLEPSEKQRAIGAWERRWEKFVESIAVDEQQKHPKRANTGAASTSNDSPPNVSTGSASLSAATDVTMVEEKAASPSSAHSDKPKDGTKSPTNDGAGKASSVSGETSSTAATAPSPMIHMRCLIVTQDASIIIGKGGTHVNEIREKSGARVMVSDSIPGNPERILNVSGPLDAVSKAFGLIVRRINDEPFDVPSVPGSRAVTIKFMIPNSRMGSVIGKQGSKIKEIQDASGARLNASEGMLPGSTERVLSVAGVADAIHIATYYIGNILIEAQERMPSSTNSSYRPSTNSRRQPPPHSGPSSYGGSYSGSSYVPGYSTNPYGSAPPPSAPSQPPLRNNSKLSKSTSRTIL
;
A
#
# COMPACT_ATOMS: atom_id res chain seq x y z
N MET A 1 -34.24 -30.33 -0.51
CA MET A 1 -33.98 -31.63 -1.16
C MET A 1 -34.28 -32.71 -0.12
N SER A 2 -35.04 -33.75 -0.46
CA SER A 2 -35.57 -34.73 0.52
C SER A 2 -35.21 -36.16 0.14
N SER A 3 -34.63 -36.89 1.10
CA SER A 3 -34.67 -38.37 1.19
C SER A 3 -34.52 -39.16 -0.12
N GLN A 4 -33.45 -38.92 -0.89
CA GLN A 4 -33.16 -39.69 -2.12
C GLN A 4 -32.44 -41.03 -1.86
N PHE A 5 -31.91 -41.27 -0.66
CA PHE A 5 -31.09 -42.44 -0.35
C PHE A 5 -31.74 -43.34 0.68
N THR A 6 -32.08 -44.57 0.26
CA THR A 6 -32.56 -45.66 1.13
C THR A 6 -31.54 -46.78 1.31
N ASP A 7 -30.38 -46.69 0.66
CA ASP A 7 -29.25 -47.62 0.79
C ASP A 7 -27.97 -46.86 1.16
N PHE A 8 -27.21 -47.42 2.09
CA PHE A 8 -25.96 -46.87 2.59
C PHE A 8 -24.76 -47.17 1.67
N ALA A 9 -24.80 -48.22 0.85
CA ALA A 9 -23.74 -48.46 -0.13
C ALA A 9 -23.78 -47.42 -1.26
N HIS A 10 -24.95 -47.23 -1.88
CA HIS A 10 -25.23 -46.18 -2.85
C HIS A 10 -24.95 -44.77 -2.29
N TYR A 11 -25.39 -44.46 -1.06
CA TYR A 11 -25.06 -43.17 -0.44
C TYR A 11 -23.56 -42.93 -0.28
N LYS A 12 -22.77 -43.96 0.10
CA LYS A 12 -21.31 -43.84 0.18
C LYS A 12 -20.68 -43.63 -1.20
N GLN A 13 -21.19 -44.27 -2.25
CA GLN A 13 -20.72 -44.11 -3.62
C GLN A 13 -20.96 -42.68 -4.13
N GLU A 14 -22.19 -42.18 -4.01
CA GLU A 14 -22.53 -40.81 -4.43
C GLU A 14 -21.80 -39.75 -3.58
N ARG A 15 -21.61 -39.99 -2.29
CA ARG A 15 -20.77 -39.14 -1.43
C ARG A 15 -19.31 -39.13 -1.87
N ALA A 16 -18.76 -40.26 -2.31
CA ALA A 16 -17.40 -40.32 -2.84
C ALA A 16 -17.31 -39.54 -4.16
N ALA A 17 -18.20 -39.83 -5.12
CA ALA A 17 -18.26 -39.13 -6.41
C ALA A 17 -18.42 -37.61 -6.27
N LEU A 18 -19.22 -37.14 -5.30
CA LEU A 18 -19.37 -35.71 -5.00
C LEU A 18 -18.08 -35.09 -4.42
N ILE A 19 -17.37 -35.80 -3.54
CA ILE A 19 -16.08 -35.36 -2.98
C ILE A 19 -14.99 -35.33 -4.06
N ASP A 20 -14.97 -36.33 -4.94
CA ASP A 20 -14.00 -36.40 -6.03
C ASP A 20 -14.30 -35.34 -7.10
N HIS A 21 -15.58 -35.01 -7.34
CA HIS A 21 -15.97 -33.90 -8.22
C HIS A 21 -15.62 -32.52 -7.65
N ASP A 22 -15.88 -32.25 -6.36
CA ASP A 22 -15.39 -31.04 -5.65
C ASP A 22 -13.87 -30.90 -5.77
N ARG A 23 -13.15 -32.01 -5.55
CA ARG A 23 -11.68 -32.02 -5.61
C ARG A 23 -11.15 -31.88 -7.04
N SER A 24 -11.87 -32.36 -8.04
CA SER A 24 -11.44 -32.23 -9.44
C SER A 24 -11.42 -30.79 -9.96
N LEU A 25 -12.11 -29.86 -9.30
CA LEU A 25 -12.06 -28.42 -9.60
C LEU A 25 -10.80 -27.73 -9.05
N ARG A 26 -10.08 -28.36 -8.11
CA ARG A 26 -8.99 -27.71 -7.37
C ARG A 26 -7.71 -27.66 -8.19
N ARG A 27 -6.94 -26.59 -8.03
CA ARG A 27 -5.71 -26.36 -8.83
C ARG A 27 -4.62 -27.40 -8.61
N ASP A 28 -4.56 -28.05 -7.44
CA ASP A 28 -3.63 -29.13 -7.13
C ASP A 28 -4.05 -30.49 -7.74
N ASN A 29 -5.31 -30.66 -8.15
CA ASN A 29 -5.79 -31.80 -8.92
C ASN A 29 -5.50 -31.64 -10.45
N SER A 30 -4.31 -31.15 -10.79
CA SER A 30 -3.88 -31.00 -12.19
C SER A 30 -3.61 -32.35 -12.86
N GLU A 31 -3.56 -32.39 -14.19
CA GLU A 31 -3.26 -33.60 -14.99
C GLU A 31 -1.89 -34.23 -14.67
N SER A 32 -1.00 -33.49 -14.01
CA SER A 32 0.37 -33.92 -13.71
C SER A 32 0.41 -34.81 -12.47
N LYS A 33 0.35 -36.13 -12.70
CA LYS A 33 0.44 -37.19 -11.68
C LYS A 33 1.47 -36.86 -10.60
N VAL A 34 1.05 -36.98 -9.34
CA VAL A 34 1.95 -36.93 -8.19
C VAL A 34 2.80 -38.21 -8.16
N SER A 35 4.08 -38.08 -7.86
CA SER A 35 5.01 -39.20 -7.69
C SER A 35 5.04 -39.71 -6.25
N PRO A 36 5.40 -40.99 -6.00
CA PRO A 36 5.50 -41.52 -4.63
C PRO A 36 6.51 -40.79 -3.73
N ALA A 37 7.49 -40.09 -4.33
CA ALA A 37 8.43 -39.24 -3.60
C ALA A 37 7.74 -37.95 -3.10
N GLU A 38 6.90 -37.34 -3.93
CA GLU A 38 6.10 -36.15 -3.59
C GLU A 38 5.00 -36.47 -2.58
N GLU A 39 4.31 -37.61 -2.72
CA GLU A 39 3.33 -38.10 -1.72
C GLU A 39 3.98 -38.25 -0.35
N LYS A 40 5.18 -38.86 -0.30
CA LYS A 40 5.95 -39.01 0.93
C LYS A 40 6.39 -37.66 1.50
N ALA A 41 6.87 -36.75 0.66
CA ALA A 41 7.32 -35.44 1.10
C ALA A 41 6.17 -34.56 1.62
N ASP A 42 4.99 -34.58 0.98
CA ASP A 42 3.79 -33.89 1.47
C ASP A 42 3.36 -34.44 2.84
N ALA A 43 3.34 -35.77 3.01
CA ALA A 43 3.05 -36.40 4.29
C ALA A 43 4.04 -36.00 5.40
N ILE A 44 5.33 -35.89 5.10
CA ILE A 44 6.35 -35.38 6.03
C ILE A 44 6.09 -33.91 6.39
N LEU A 45 5.78 -33.04 5.43
CA LEU A 45 5.51 -31.62 5.72
C LEU A 45 4.21 -31.43 6.52
N ARG A 46 3.15 -32.21 6.26
CA ARG A 46 1.91 -32.18 7.07
C ARG A 46 2.15 -32.68 8.49
N SER A 47 2.95 -33.75 8.66
CA SER A 47 3.38 -34.25 9.98
C SER A 47 4.15 -33.16 10.76
N LEU A 48 5.10 -32.49 10.10
CA LEU A 48 5.84 -31.36 10.67
C LEU A 48 4.92 -30.18 11.02
N ARG A 49 3.93 -29.83 10.19
CA ARG A 49 2.94 -28.77 10.50
C ARG A 49 2.18 -29.08 11.79
N GLY A 50 1.71 -30.32 11.94
CA GLY A 50 1.02 -30.77 13.16
C GLY A 50 1.92 -30.73 14.40
N LEU A 51 3.19 -31.12 14.27
CA LEU A 51 4.18 -31.08 15.35
C LEU A 51 4.57 -29.66 15.74
N GLU A 52 4.87 -28.79 14.79
CA GLU A 52 5.27 -27.39 15.04
C GLU A 52 4.13 -26.55 15.62
N ASN A 53 2.88 -26.85 15.26
CA ASN A 53 1.71 -26.21 15.86
C ASN A 53 1.66 -26.39 17.39
N SER A 54 2.11 -27.55 17.92
CA SER A 54 2.19 -27.77 19.37
C SER A 54 3.54 -27.37 19.98
N SER A 55 4.65 -27.60 19.27
CA SER A 55 6.01 -27.47 19.84
C SER A 55 6.70 -26.13 19.59
N VAL A 56 6.29 -25.37 18.58
CA VAL A 56 6.85 -24.03 18.27
C VAL A 56 5.79 -22.96 18.49
N TRP A 57 4.60 -23.12 17.90
CA TRP A 57 3.52 -22.13 18.01
C TRP A 57 2.76 -22.22 19.34
N GLY A 58 2.65 -23.42 19.92
CA GLY A 58 2.09 -23.64 21.26
C GLY A 58 3.03 -23.29 22.43
N ALA A 59 4.22 -22.74 22.16
CA ALA A 59 5.16 -22.30 23.18
C ALA A 59 5.03 -20.79 23.48
N ASP A 60 5.39 -20.39 24.70
CA ASP A 60 5.44 -18.97 25.08
C ASP A 60 6.52 -18.20 24.29
N HIS A 61 6.16 -17.04 23.75
CA HIS A 61 7.10 -16.12 23.09
C HIS A 61 6.92 -14.70 23.63
N GLU A 62 8.03 -14.05 23.99
CA GLU A 62 8.03 -12.70 24.56
C GLU A 62 7.40 -11.69 23.58
N GLY A 63 6.46 -10.89 24.07
CA GLY A 63 5.73 -9.89 23.27
C GLY A 63 4.67 -10.46 22.31
N VAL A 64 4.47 -11.79 22.23
CA VAL A 64 3.53 -12.44 21.32
C VAL A 64 2.47 -13.25 22.09
N PRO A 65 1.34 -12.64 22.47
CA PRO A 65 0.24 -13.38 23.11
C PRO A 65 -0.47 -14.29 22.10
N HIS A 66 -0.76 -15.52 22.52
CA HIS A 66 -1.49 -16.54 21.75
C HIS A 66 -0.95 -16.74 20.31
N PRO A 67 0.28 -17.24 20.14
CA PRO A 67 0.84 -17.49 18.81
C PRO A 67 0.07 -18.60 18.07
N PHE A 68 -0.05 -18.49 16.75
CA PHE A 68 -0.59 -19.54 15.89
C PHE A 68 0.01 -19.49 14.48
N PRO A 69 0.16 -20.64 13.78
CA PRO A 69 0.63 -20.64 12.40
C PRO A 69 -0.34 -19.84 11.52
N GLY A 70 0.16 -18.94 10.67
CA GLY A 70 -0.67 -18.09 9.82
C GLY A 70 -1.14 -16.77 10.45
N MET A 71 -0.58 -16.38 11.61
CA MET A 71 -0.86 -15.08 12.25
C MET A 71 -0.22 -13.88 11.54
N GLU A 72 -0.58 -12.67 12.01
CA GLU A 72 -0.03 -11.36 11.61
C GLU A 72 1.49 -11.40 11.46
N PHE A 73 1.99 -11.04 10.29
CA PHE A 73 3.34 -11.38 9.86
C PHE A 73 4.43 -10.68 10.67
N LEU A 74 4.31 -9.38 10.94
CA LEU A 74 5.36 -8.60 11.61
C LEU A 74 5.54 -9.05 13.07
N THR A 75 4.48 -9.52 13.72
CA THR A 75 4.56 -10.21 15.03
C THR A 75 5.05 -11.66 14.90
N GLY A 76 4.57 -12.41 13.90
CA GLY A 76 4.88 -13.83 13.74
C GLY A 76 6.29 -14.13 13.21
N ARG A 77 6.93 -13.19 12.51
CA ARG A 77 8.21 -13.35 11.78
C ARG A 77 9.32 -14.02 12.61
N SER A 78 9.48 -13.63 13.87
CA SER A 78 10.51 -14.19 14.77
C SER A 78 10.23 -15.65 15.17
N ILE A 79 8.97 -16.10 15.09
CA ILE A 79 8.55 -17.47 15.36
C ILE A 79 8.68 -18.33 14.09
N ILE A 80 8.28 -17.80 12.93
CA ILE A 80 8.43 -18.45 11.61
C ILE A 80 9.88 -18.91 11.42
N LEU A 81 10.86 -18.04 11.70
CA LEU A 81 12.30 -18.33 11.59
C LEU A 81 12.80 -19.50 12.45
N LYS A 82 12.09 -19.85 13.54
CA LYS A 82 12.46 -20.98 14.41
C LYS A 82 12.11 -22.33 13.77
N THR A 83 11.06 -22.37 12.95
CA THR A 83 10.46 -23.62 12.41
C THR A 83 11.36 -24.39 11.45
N LYS A 84 11.23 -25.73 11.45
CA LYS A 84 11.82 -26.60 10.42
C LYS A 84 11.11 -26.42 9.08
N LEU A 85 9.79 -26.21 9.06
CA LEU A 85 9.06 -25.95 7.81
C LEU A 85 9.63 -24.73 7.05
N PHE A 86 9.87 -23.60 7.72
CA PHE A 86 10.54 -22.46 7.07
C PHE A 86 11.95 -22.81 6.60
N LYS A 87 12.73 -23.54 7.40
CA LYS A 87 14.10 -24.02 7.06
C LYS A 87 14.14 -25.11 5.97
N ILE A 88 12.99 -25.63 5.51
CA ILE A 88 12.87 -26.48 4.31
C ILE A 88 12.51 -25.62 3.10
N LEU A 89 11.62 -24.64 3.26
CA LEU A 89 11.22 -23.74 2.17
C LEU A 89 12.32 -22.73 1.79
N ALA A 90 13.12 -22.28 2.77
CA ALA A 90 14.19 -21.31 2.64
C ALA A 90 15.58 -21.98 2.76
N LYS A 91 16.59 -21.42 2.10
CA LYS A 91 17.99 -21.88 2.23
C LYS A 91 18.58 -21.40 3.57
N VAL A 92 19.01 -22.32 4.43
CA VAL A 92 19.59 -22.03 5.77
C VAL A 92 20.67 -20.94 5.74
N GLY A 93 21.55 -20.94 4.73
CA GLY A 93 22.62 -19.93 4.59
C GLY A 93 22.16 -18.53 4.14
N SER A 94 20.88 -18.32 3.82
CA SER A 94 20.34 -16.97 3.54
C SER A 94 19.92 -16.22 4.81
N LEU A 95 20.10 -16.84 5.99
CA LEU A 95 19.77 -16.29 7.31
C LEU A 95 21.02 -15.82 8.09
N ASN A 96 22.15 -15.60 7.42
CA ASN A 96 23.42 -15.26 8.08
C ASN A 96 23.86 -13.79 7.85
N THR A 97 22.94 -12.89 7.48
CA THR A 97 23.27 -11.49 7.10
C THR A 97 22.71 -10.40 8.01
N HIS A 98 22.01 -10.73 9.10
CA HIS A 98 21.50 -9.76 10.10
C HIS A 98 21.98 -10.19 11.49
N PRO A 99 22.38 -9.26 12.39
CA PRO A 99 23.02 -9.59 13.67
C PRO A 99 22.11 -10.33 14.67
N ASP A 100 20.78 -10.28 14.50
CA ASP A 100 19.82 -10.97 15.38
C ASP A 100 19.62 -12.47 15.05
N TYR A 101 20.23 -13.00 13.99
CA TYR A 101 20.09 -14.40 13.60
C TYR A 101 21.13 -15.30 14.31
N SER A 102 20.87 -15.63 15.58
CA SER A 102 21.76 -16.47 16.41
C SER A 102 21.92 -17.90 15.85
N GLU A 103 23.17 -18.36 15.76
CA GLU A 103 23.55 -19.69 15.27
C GLU A 103 23.13 -20.83 16.22
N ASP A 104 21.91 -21.35 16.11
CA ASP A 104 21.48 -22.49 16.97
C ASP A 104 20.54 -23.51 16.28
N TYR A 105 20.80 -23.83 14.99
CA TYR A 105 20.40 -25.14 14.43
C TYR A 105 21.17 -25.50 13.15
N THR A 106 22.30 -26.21 13.29
CA THR A 106 23.01 -26.80 12.16
C THR A 106 22.29 -28.05 11.64
N MET A 107 21.44 -27.88 10.63
CA MET A 107 20.88 -29.01 9.86
C MET A 107 22.02 -29.70 9.09
N THR A 108 22.59 -30.77 9.64
CA THR A 108 23.70 -31.53 9.04
C THR A 108 23.23 -32.43 7.90
N GLY A 109 22.75 -31.83 6.81
CA GLY A 109 22.29 -32.55 5.61
C GLY A 109 22.03 -31.60 4.44
N SER A 110 22.26 -32.09 3.22
CA SER A 110 22.09 -31.32 1.98
C SER A 110 20.62 -31.19 1.58
N VAL A 111 19.83 -30.48 2.40
CA VAL A 111 18.47 -30.06 2.03
C VAL A 111 18.58 -29.04 0.91
N PHE A 112 18.01 -29.32 -0.26
CA PHE A 112 17.98 -28.37 -1.36
C PHE A 112 16.95 -27.27 -1.05
N LYS A 113 17.17 -26.04 -1.54
CA LYS A 113 16.17 -24.98 -1.46
C LYS A 113 14.96 -25.32 -2.34
N MET A 114 13.75 -25.01 -1.86
CA MET A 114 12.55 -25.11 -2.68
C MET A 114 12.70 -24.24 -3.94
N PRO A 115 12.51 -24.77 -5.16
CA PRO A 115 12.45 -23.94 -6.36
C PRO A 115 11.04 -23.32 -6.47
N LYS A 116 10.94 -22.00 -6.33
CA LYS A 116 9.63 -21.31 -6.20
C LYS A 116 8.98 -20.89 -7.53
N GLY A 117 9.65 -21.18 -8.65
CA GLY A 117 9.21 -20.74 -9.97
C GLY A 117 9.61 -19.29 -10.22
N ALA A 118 8.67 -18.48 -10.75
CA ALA A 118 8.85 -17.06 -10.98
C ALA A 118 8.24 -16.18 -9.88
N LEU A 119 8.89 -15.05 -9.61
CA LEU A 119 8.28 -13.90 -8.93
C LEU A 119 7.65 -13.02 -10.03
N LEU A 120 6.32 -13.06 -10.17
CA LEU A 120 5.61 -12.32 -11.22
C LEU A 120 5.12 -10.93 -10.78
N HIS A 121 5.11 -10.66 -9.47
CA HIS A 121 4.61 -9.40 -8.91
C HIS A 121 5.52 -8.89 -7.78
N ALA A 122 6.31 -7.87 -8.10
CA ALA A 122 7.04 -7.07 -7.13
C ALA A 122 7.34 -5.69 -7.72
N HIS A 123 7.37 -4.66 -6.87
CA HIS A 123 7.80 -3.31 -7.23
C HIS A 123 9.31 -3.21 -7.02
N LEU A 124 10.07 -2.97 -8.10
CA LEU A 124 11.53 -3.10 -8.06
C LEU A 124 12.16 -2.21 -6.98
N ASP A 125 11.64 -1.00 -6.77
CA ASP A 125 12.07 -0.03 -5.75
C ASP A 125 11.82 -0.45 -4.29
N ALA A 126 11.20 -1.61 -4.05
CA ALA A 126 11.00 -2.18 -2.71
C ALA A 126 11.41 -3.67 -2.60
N THR A 127 12.36 -4.15 -3.43
CA THR A 127 12.80 -5.56 -3.40
C THR A 127 14.09 -5.84 -2.62
N VAL A 128 14.94 -4.84 -2.36
CA VAL A 128 16.27 -5.01 -1.74
C VAL A 128 16.29 -4.53 -0.28
N ASN A 129 17.00 -5.24 0.59
CA ASN A 129 17.14 -4.92 2.03
C ASN A 129 17.61 -3.48 2.25
N ALA A 130 16.86 -2.72 3.06
CA ALA A 130 17.15 -1.33 3.43
C ALA A 130 18.57 -1.10 4.01
N GLU A 131 19.12 -2.05 4.78
CA GLU A 131 20.50 -1.99 5.29
C GLU A 131 21.53 -1.98 4.15
N PHE A 132 21.28 -2.76 3.09
CA PHE A 132 22.14 -2.83 1.91
C PHE A 132 22.01 -1.57 1.06
N VAL A 133 20.79 -1.05 0.88
CA VAL A 133 20.55 0.23 0.20
C VAL A 133 21.24 1.39 0.94
N LEU A 134 21.12 1.44 2.27
CA LEU A 134 21.80 2.44 3.09
C LEU A 134 23.33 2.30 3.00
N LYS A 135 23.87 1.08 3.03
CA LYS A 135 25.30 0.85 2.85
C LYS A 135 25.78 1.39 1.50
N LEU A 136 25.13 1.02 0.39
CA LEU A 136 25.46 1.52 -0.94
C LEU A 136 25.39 3.05 -1.00
N ALA A 137 24.41 3.65 -0.33
CA ALA A 137 24.21 5.09 -0.29
C ALA A 137 25.30 5.84 0.51
N LEU A 138 25.78 5.27 1.62
CA LEU A 138 26.86 5.83 2.44
C LEU A 138 28.21 5.89 1.72
N GLU A 139 28.38 5.10 0.65
CA GLU A 139 29.55 5.14 -0.24
C GLU A 139 29.50 6.34 -1.23
N GLN A 140 28.36 7.03 -1.36
CA GLN A 140 28.13 8.07 -2.38
C GLN A 140 28.30 9.50 -1.85
N PRO A 141 29.28 10.29 -2.33
CA PRO A 141 29.48 11.67 -1.86
C PRO A 141 28.31 12.63 -2.17
N ALA A 142 27.55 12.35 -3.24
CA ALA A 142 26.43 13.18 -3.68
C ALA A 142 25.15 13.02 -2.84
N LEU A 143 24.98 11.89 -2.13
CA LEU A 143 23.77 11.65 -1.35
C LEU A 143 23.78 12.44 -0.05
N HIS A 144 22.69 13.16 0.16
CA HIS A 144 22.43 14.01 1.32
C HIS A 144 21.11 13.60 1.98
N VAL A 145 21.02 13.88 3.28
CA VAL A 145 19.84 13.67 4.12
C VAL A 145 19.43 14.99 4.75
N ARG A 146 18.14 15.17 5.01
CA ARG A 146 17.60 16.26 5.84
C ARG A 146 16.41 15.78 6.66
N THR A 147 16.04 16.57 7.66
CA THR A 147 14.86 16.36 8.49
C THR A 147 14.11 17.68 8.69
N ALA A 148 12.78 17.61 8.86
CA ALA A 148 11.98 18.82 9.12
C ALA A 148 12.33 19.50 10.46
N GLU A 149 12.87 18.73 11.41
CA GLU A 149 13.30 19.16 12.75
C GLU A 149 14.67 18.57 13.12
N SER A 150 15.32 19.11 14.16
CA SER A 150 16.47 18.45 14.80
C SER A 150 16.03 17.21 15.56
N LEU A 151 16.83 16.14 15.49
CA LEU A 151 16.52 14.82 16.00
C LEU A 151 16.91 14.66 17.48
N SER A 152 15.97 14.13 18.26
CA SER A 152 16.08 13.88 19.69
C SER A 152 15.38 12.58 20.08
N ALA A 153 15.63 12.08 21.28
CA ALA A 153 14.95 10.89 21.82
C ALA A 153 13.40 11.01 21.89
N LEU A 154 12.84 12.23 21.77
CA LEU A 154 11.40 12.50 21.87
C LEU A 154 10.67 12.53 20.51
N ASN A 155 11.39 12.78 19.41
CA ASN A 155 10.84 12.94 18.05
C ASN A 155 11.49 12.03 16.98
N ILE A 156 12.62 11.36 17.25
CA ILE A 156 13.30 10.46 16.28
C ILE A 156 12.39 9.35 15.71
N SER A 157 11.44 8.83 16.50
CA SER A 157 10.45 7.83 16.06
C SER A 157 9.22 8.40 15.33
N LYS A 158 9.27 9.67 14.93
CA LYS A 158 8.18 10.41 14.24
C LYS A 158 8.69 11.27 13.09
N ILE A 159 9.95 11.71 13.16
CA ILE A 159 10.62 12.48 12.11
C ILE A 159 11.31 11.51 11.15
N LEU A 160 10.88 11.52 9.91
CA LEU A 160 11.43 10.70 8.84
C LEU A 160 12.55 11.46 8.10
N PRO A 161 13.56 10.76 7.57
CA PRO A 161 14.55 11.36 6.68
C PRO A 161 13.95 11.64 5.30
N GLU A 162 14.30 12.78 4.73
CA GLU A 162 14.28 12.98 3.28
C GLU A 162 15.69 12.78 2.74
N PHE A 163 15.82 12.06 1.63
CA PHE A 163 17.10 11.82 0.94
C PHE A 163 17.09 12.41 -0.47
N GLN A 164 18.24 12.89 -0.94
CA GLN A 164 18.41 13.28 -2.34
C GLN A 164 19.89 13.25 -2.73
N ALA A 165 20.17 13.00 -4.01
CA ALA A 165 21.43 13.39 -4.62
C ALA A 165 21.44 14.92 -4.85
N LEU A 166 22.58 15.55 -4.62
CA LEU A 166 22.79 16.97 -4.89
C LEU A 166 23.95 17.18 -5.88
N PRO A 167 23.90 18.24 -6.71
CA PRO A 167 25.08 18.74 -7.41
C PRO A 167 26.16 19.23 -6.45
N GLN A 168 27.43 19.13 -6.85
CA GLN A 168 28.58 19.44 -5.99
C GLN A 168 28.57 20.91 -5.50
N GLU A 169 28.07 21.83 -6.32
CA GLU A 169 27.90 23.25 -5.98
C GLU A 169 26.82 23.51 -4.91
N LEU A 170 25.95 22.54 -4.64
CA LEU A 170 24.95 22.59 -3.56
C LEU A 170 25.38 21.81 -2.30
N PHE A 171 26.57 21.22 -2.28
CA PHE A 171 27.09 20.52 -1.10
C PHE A 171 27.26 21.49 0.07
N THR A 172 26.58 21.19 1.17
CA THR A 172 26.70 21.95 2.41
C THR A 172 27.99 21.59 3.13
N ASN A 173 28.87 22.57 3.37
CA ASN A 173 29.97 22.44 4.34
C ASN A 173 29.46 22.50 5.80
N SER A 174 28.31 21.88 6.08
CA SER A 174 27.76 21.73 7.42
C SER A 174 28.39 20.51 8.08
N ASP A 175 29.15 20.75 9.15
CA ASP A 175 29.56 19.72 10.11
C ASP A 175 28.53 19.57 11.25
N VAL A 176 27.42 20.32 11.19
CA VAL A 176 26.33 20.26 12.16
C VAL A 176 25.48 19.01 11.90
N SER A 177 25.47 18.11 12.88
CA SER A 177 24.69 16.86 12.86
C SER A 177 23.18 17.10 12.85
N LEU A 178 22.40 16.18 12.26
CA LEU A 178 20.93 16.20 12.35
C LEU A 178 20.41 16.16 13.79
N THR A 179 21.23 15.67 14.73
CA THR A 179 20.93 15.55 16.17
C THR A 179 21.49 16.69 17.02
N ASP A 180 22.06 17.72 16.40
CA ASP A 180 22.59 18.89 17.09
C ASP A 180 21.49 19.96 17.30
N PRO A 181 21.39 20.63 18.47
CA PRO A 181 20.41 21.69 18.69
C PRO A 181 20.55 22.90 17.75
N SER A 182 21.70 23.09 17.11
CA SER A 182 21.95 24.12 16.10
C SER A 182 21.67 23.67 14.66
N TYR A 183 21.25 22.41 14.45
CA TYR A 183 20.82 21.93 13.14
C TYR A 183 19.72 22.82 12.58
N ARG A 184 19.91 23.30 11.34
CA ARG A 184 18.91 24.10 10.66
C ARG A 184 17.92 23.18 9.97
N PRO A 185 16.62 23.32 10.25
CA PRO A 185 15.58 22.47 9.69
C PRO A 185 15.59 22.46 8.15
N SER A 186 15.29 21.30 7.56
CA SER A 186 15.24 21.09 6.12
C SER A 186 16.51 21.47 5.35
N THR A 187 17.63 21.70 6.04
CA THR A 187 18.94 21.86 5.40
C THR A 187 19.57 20.49 5.16
N TRP A 188 20.13 20.32 3.99
CA TRP A 188 20.85 19.12 3.62
C TRP A 188 22.12 18.95 4.46
N VAL A 189 22.45 17.70 4.76
CA VAL A 189 23.72 17.27 5.35
C VAL A 189 24.19 16.06 4.54
N SER A 190 25.48 15.95 4.24
CA SER A 190 26.02 14.77 3.54
C SER A 190 25.67 13.51 4.32
N LEU A 191 25.13 12.48 3.65
CA LEU A 191 24.59 11.28 4.29
C LEU A 191 25.61 10.61 5.21
N LYS A 192 26.85 10.52 4.74
CA LYS A 192 27.99 10.00 5.50
C LYS A 192 28.29 10.84 6.76
N LYS A 193 28.35 12.17 6.64
CA LYS A 193 28.57 13.06 7.80
C LYS A 193 27.42 12.96 8.83
N ALA A 194 26.17 12.86 8.36
CA ALA A 194 25.01 12.72 9.23
C ALA A 194 25.07 11.43 10.09
N ARG A 195 25.57 10.32 9.51
CA ARG A 195 25.88 9.09 10.24
C ARG A 195 27.07 9.26 11.19
N GLU A 196 28.20 9.78 10.71
CA GLU A 196 29.44 9.92 11.48
C GLU A 196 29.30 10.85 12.69
N ALA A 197 28.47 11.90 12.58
CA ALA A 197 28.23 12.89 13.64
C ALA A 197 26.94 12.64 14.44
N PHE A 198 26.29 11.48 14.30
CA PHE A 198 25.04 11.20 15.01
C PHE A 198 25.26 11.08 16.53
N ASN A 199 24.35 11.63 17.33
CA ASN A 199 24.54 11.74 18.78
C ASN A 199 24.73 10.35 19.44
N PRO A 200 25.85 10.11 20.17
CA PRO A 200 26.09 8.84 20.88
C PRO A 200 24.99 8.45 21.87
N ALA A 201 24.28 9.42 22.47
CA ALA A 201 23.14 9.16 23.36
C ALA A 201 21.89 8.61 22.63
N LEU A 202 21.86 8.69 21.29
CA LEU A 202 20.85 8.09 20.42
C LEU A 202 21.38 6.82 19.72
N GLY A 203 22.54 6.30 20.16
CA GLY A 203 23.18 5.12 19.59
C GLY A 203 24.29 5.40 18.58
N GLY A 204 24.64 6.68 18.33
CA GLY A 204 25.74 7.02 17.42
C GLY A 204 25.48 6.58 15.98
N PRO A 205 26.52 6.24 15.20
CA PRO A 205 26.38 5.78 13.81
C PRO A 205 25.44 4.58 13.65
N GLU A 206 25.45 3.64 14.59
CA GLU A 206 24.58 2.47 14.60
C GLU A 206 23.13 2.83 15.00
N GLY A 207 22.95 3.93 15.74
CA GLY A 207 21.65 4.55 16.00
C GLY A 207 21.07 5.27 14.77
N PHE A 208 21.92 5.93 13.98
CA PHE A 208 21.53 6.49 12.68
C PHE A 208 21.05 5.40 11.73
N ASP A 209 21.82 4.30 11.60
CA ASP A 209 21.45 3.19 10.72
C ASP A 209 20.10 2.58 11.10
N LYS A 210 19.85 2.35 12.40
CA LYS A 210 18.57 1.85 12.90
C LYS A 210 17.42 2.82 12.65
N TRP A 211 17.63 4.12 12.77
CA TRP A 211 16.61 5.13 12.45
C TRP A 211 16.28 5.17 10.96
N VAL A 212 17.29 5.14 10.09
CA VAL A 212 17.05 5.13 8.63
C VAL A 212 16.39 3.84 8.18
N VAL A 213 16.91 2.67 8.58
CA VAL A 213 16.31 1.37 8.22
C VAL A 213 14.89 1.23 8.77
N GLY A 214 14.65 1.70 10.01
CA GLY A 214 13.31 1.78 10.62
C GLY A 214 12.36 2.81 9.97
N ALA A 215 12.87 3.73 9.15
CA ALA A 215 12.08 4.66 8.32
C ALA A 215 11.91 4.19 6.87
N MET A 216 12.58 3.12 6.47
CA MET A 216 12.45 2.43 5.18
C MET A 216 11.57 1.16 5.28
N THR A 217 11.21 0.74 6.49
CA THR A 217 10.49 -0.51 6.78
C THR A 217 9.34 -0.30 7.77
N ILE A 218 8.19 -0.93 7.51
CA ILE A 218 6.95 -0.77 8.29
C ILE A 218 7.07 -1.49 9.63
N ASN A 219 6.85 -0.76 10.73
CA ASN A 219 7.11 -1.30 12.07
C ASN A 219 5.88 -2.03 12.66
N PRO A 220 6.07 -3.09 13.48
CA PRO A 220 4.96 -3.78 14.15
C PRO A 220 4.12 -2.88 15.06
N SER A 221 4.72 -1.81 15.61
CA SER A 221 4.03 -0.79 16.42
C SER A 221 3.06 0.06 15.59
N GLU A 222 3.42 0.37 14.35
CA GLU A 222 2.57 1.10 13.40
C GLU A 222 1.41 0.20 12.95
N GLY A 223 1.73 -1.05 12.56
CA GLY A 223 0.73 -2.08 12.25
C GLY A 223 -0.21 -2.43 13.40
N LYS A 224 0.19 -2.24 14.66
CA LYS A 224 -0.64 -2.43 15.88
C LYS A 224 -1.38 -1.17 16.33
N SER A 225 -0.88 0.03 16.04
CA SER A 225 -1.58 1.30 16.30
C SER A 225 -3.00 1.31 15.71
N VAL A 226 -3.14 0.71 14.53
CA VAL A 226 -4.40 0.48 13.80
C VAL A 226 -5.46 -0.26 14.64
N ILE A 227 -5.06 -1.20 15.49
CA ILE A 227 -6.00 -2.04 16.28
C ILE A 227 -6.71 -1.20 17.37
N SER A 228 -6.11 -0.10 17.82
CA SER A 228 -6.63 0.72 18.92
C SER A 228 -7.73 1.72 18.53
N LYS A 229 -7.96 1.93 17.22
CA LYS A 229 -8.89 2.94 16.70
C LYS A 229 -9.89 2.27 15.77
N GLY A 230 -11.11 2.04 16.27
CA GLY A 230 -12.16 1.34 15.54
C GLY A 230 -12.44 1.95 14.17
N ALA A 231 -12.15 1.16 13.13
CA ALA A 231 -12.51 1.37 11.72
C ALA A 231 -11.94 2.62 11.00
N ILE A 232 -10.65 2.62 10.64
CA ILE A 232 -10.17 3.03 9.27
C ILE A 232 -8.87 2.29 8.83
N GLY A 233 -8.76 0.97 9.07
CA GLY A 233 -7.45 0.27 9.03
C GLY A 233 -6.67 0.30 7.71
N GLU A 234 -7.34 -0.03 6.60
CA GLU A 234 -6.77 -0.10 5.23
C GLU A 234 -6.13 1.23 4.80
N LEU A 235 -6.81 2.35 5.04
CA LEU A 235 -6.30 3.70 4.75
C LEU A 235 -5.10 4.09 5.61
N THR A 236 -5.03 3.64 6.87
CA THR A 236 -3.86 3.90 7.72
C THR A 236 -2.63 3.09 7.30
N SER A 237 -2.79 1.83 6.91
CA SER A 237 -1.68 1.04 6.35
C SER A 237 -1.22 1.58 4.99
N ALA A 238 -2.16 1.94 4.10
CA ALA A 238 -1.82 2.53 2.79
C ALA A 238 -1.10 3.88 2.92
N ALA A 239 -1.45 4.72 3.89
CA ALA A 239 -0.74 5.97 4.17
C ALA A 239 0.68 5.73 4.72
N ALA A 240 0.86 4.77 5.63
CA ALA A 240 2.18 4.37 6.10
C ALA A 240 3.04 3.81 4.95
N TYR A 241 2.46 2.95 4.11
CA TYR A 241 3.08 2.39 2.91
C TYR A 241 3.56 3.49 1.94
N GLN A 242 2.69 4.44 1.56
CA GLN A 242 3.07 5.59 0.71
C GLN A 242 4.19 6.44 1.30
N THR A 243 4.23 6.55 2.63
CA THR A 243 5.23 7.33 3.37
C THR A 243 6.61 6.68 3.30
N HIS A 244 6.71 5.38 3.60
CA HIS A 244 7.95 4.61 3.46
C HIS A 244 8.44 4.59 2.00
N ASN A 245 7.53 4.39 1.05
CA ASN A 245 7.83 4.51 -0.38
C ASN A 245 8.25 5.93 -0.81
N THR A 246 8.09 6.96 0.03
CA THR A 246 8.60 8.31 -0.24
C THR A 246 10.01 8.53 0.33
N VAL A 247 10.34 7.87 1.45
CA VAL A 247 11.72 7.80 1.98
C VAL A 247 12.64 7.06 1.01
N ASN A 248 12.24 5.87 0.54
CA ASN A 248 13.07 4.99 -0.29
C ASN A 248 13.53 5.63 -1.63
N LYS A 249 12.67 6.42 -2.27
CA LYS A 249 12.92 7.06 -3.58
C LYS A 249 14.21 7.87 -3.63
N GLY A 250 14.54 8.58 -2.55
CA GLY A 250 15.70 9.47 -2.50
C GLY A 250 17.06 8.76 -2.51
N LEU A 251 17.09 7.47 -2.13
CA LEU A 251 18.29 6.63 -2.14
C LEU A 251 18.39 5.78 -3.41
N ILE A 252 17.26 5.22 -3.87
CA ILE A 252 17.22 4.24 -4.96
C ILE A 252 17.20 4.93 -6.35
N ARG A 253 16.60 6.12 -6.48
CA ARG A 253 16.52 6.87 -7.74
C ARG A 253 17.82 7.63 -8.05
N PHE A 254 18.96 6.95 -7.92
CA PHE A 254 20.30 7.50 -8.11
C PHE A 254 21.17 6.49 -8.88
N ALA A 255 21.61 6.86 -10.08
CA ALA A 255 22.22 5.92 -11.04
C ALA A 255 23.47 5.17 -10.51
N PRO A 256 24.37 5.77 -9.71
CA PRO A 256 25.50 5.06 -9.10
C PRO A 256 25.15 3.98 -8.05
N VAL A 257 23.89 3.89 -7.60
CA VAL A 257 23.37 2.82 -6.72
C VAL A 257 22.60 1.75 -7.52
N TRP A 258 22.09 2.11 -8.69
CA TRP A 258 21.12 1.32 -9.47
C TRP A 258 21.66 -0.03 -9.94
N GLU A 259 22.93 -0.13 -10.36
CA GLU A 259 23.51 -1.39 -10.85
C GLU A 259 23.65 -2.43 -9.71
N GLN A 260 24.19 -2.01 -8.56
CA GLN A 260 24.37 -2.89 -7.40
C GLN A 260 23.03 -3.27 -6.77
N TYR A 261 22.04 -2.35 -6.79
CA TYR A 261 20.66 -2.63 -6.39
C TYR A 261 20.05 -3.76 -7.23
N ILE A 262 20.08 -3.63 -8.56
CA ILE A 262 19.52 -4.65 -9.47
C ILE A 262 20.26 -5.99 -9.33
N TYR A 263 21.58 -5.96 -9.19
CA TYR A 263 22.39 -7.17 -8.99
C TYR A 263 22.03 -7.89 -7.68
N GLU A 264 21.83 -7.14 -6.59
CA GLU A 264 21.42 -7.70 -5.30
C GLU A 264 20.00 -8.24 -5.33
N PHE A 265 19.07 -7.58 -6.04
CA PHE A 265 17.73 -8.12 -6.27
C PHE A 265 17.76 -9.47 -6.98
N PHE A 266 18.54 -9.61 -8.07
CA PHE A 266 18.68 -10.90 -8.75
C PHE A 266 19.38 -11.95 -7.86
N ARG A 267 20.44 -11.56 -7.13
CA ARG A 267 21.18 -12.45 -6.22
C ARG A 267 20.29 -13.00 -5.11
N SER A 268 19.55 -12.13 -4.42
CA SER A 268 18.65 -12.51 -3.32
C SER A 268 17.49 -13.38 -3.81
N SER A 269 16.86 -13.01 -4.93
CA SER A 269 15.81 -13.82 -5.58
C SER A 269 16.29 -15.24 -5.91
N VAL A 270 17.49 -15.36 -6.50
CA VAL A 270 18.06 -16.66 -6.86
C VAL A 270 18.45 -17.47 -5.63
N GLU A 271 19.02 -16.86 -4.58
CA GLU A 271 19.35 -17.58 -3.35
C GLU A 271 18.11 -18.09 -2.60
N ASP A 272 17.00 -17.35 -2.63
CA ASP A 272 15.69 -17.83 -2.17
C ASP A 272 15.01 -18.82 -3.14
N GLY A 273 15.61 -19.10 -4.30
CA GLY A 273 15.20 -20.19 -5.19
C GLY A 273 14.20 -19.81 -6.28
N VAL A 274 13.89 -18.52 -6.44
CA VAL A 274 13.21 -17.98 -7.63
C VAL A 274 14.12 -18.16 -8.86
N SER A 275 13.56 -18.57 -10.00
CA SER A 275 14.31 -18.81 -11.24
C SER A 275 14.01 -17.84 -12.38
N TYR A 276 12.99 -16.98 -12.24
CA TYR A 276 12.63 -15.96 -13.22
C TYR A 276 11.89 -14.81 -12.51
N VAL A 277 12.00 -13.58 -13.01
CA VAL A 277 11.32 -12.42 -12.39
C VAL A 277 10.65 -11.51 -13.43
N GLU A 278 9.46 -11.01 -13.12
CA GLU A 278 8.82 -9.90 -13.81
C GLU A 278 8.51 -8.81 -12.80
N VAL A 279 9.25 -7.70 -12.85
CA VAL A 279 9.15 -6.62 -11.87
C VAL A 279 8.47 -5.40 -12.45
N ARG A 280 7.61 -4.75 -11.65
CA ARG A 280 7.12 -3.40 -11.94
C ARG A 280 8.26 -2.42 -11.74
N ILE A 281 8.48 -1.54 -12.72
CA ILE A 281 9.30 -0.33 -12.54
C ILE A 281 8.40 0.88 -12.70
N ASN A 282 8.46 1.80 -11.73
CA ASN A 282 7.66 3.01 -11.70
C ASN A 282 8.32 4.13 -12.53
N PHE A 283 7.82 4.36 -13.73
CA PHE A 283 8.33 5.35 -14.69
C PHE A 283 7.69 6.73 -14.54
N TYR A 284 6.88 6.99 -13.50
CA TYR A 284 6.32 8.32 -13.25
C TYR A 284 7.39 9.45 -13.17
N PRO A 285 8.53 9.29 -12.47
CA PRO A 285 9.59 10.27 -12.47
C PRO A 285 10.40 10.16 -13.76
N LYS A 286 10.22 11.10 -14.69
CA LYS A 286 10.75 11.02 -16.08
C LYS A 286 12.27 10.95 -16.22
N TYR A 287 12.99 11.21 -15.12
CA TYR A 287 14.44 11.15 -15.02
C TYR A 287 14.86 10.60 -13.64
N MET A 288 16.09 10.08 -13.59
CA MET A 288 16.77 9.62 -12.38
C MET A 288 17.97 10.56 -12.10
N PHE A 289 18.39 10.67 -10.83
CA PHE A 289 19.58 11.45 -10.50
C PHE A 289 20.85 10.79 -11.04
N GLY A 290 21.64 11.53 -11.81
CA GLY A 290 22.98 11.13 -12.25
C GLY A 290 24.00 11.24 -11.13
N GLY A 291 25.22 10.70 -11.35
CA GLY A 291 26.33 10.82 -10.40
C GLY A 291 26.88 12.24 -10.23
N ASP A 292 26.45 13.17 -11.08
CA ASP A 292 26.60 14.62 -10.98
C ASP A 292 25.55 15.28 -10.06
N GLY A 293 24.61 14.50 -9.53
CA GLY A 293 23.52 14.96 -8.66
C GLY A 293 22.38 15.68 -9.40
N GLN A 294 22.39 15.70 -10.73
CA GLN A 294 21.35 16.34 -11.55
C GLN A 294 20.29 15.32 -11.94
N GLU A 295 19.01 15.71 -12.01
CA GLU A 295 17.91 14.81 -12.41
C GLU A 295 17.83 14.69 -13.95
N ASN A 296 18.76 13.94 -14.55
CA ASN A 296 19.03 13.97 -15.99
C ASN A 296 19.10 12.60 -16.69
N ILE A 297 19.06 11.48 -15.96
CA ILE A 297 19.21 10.14 -16.53
C ILE A 297 17.86 9.60 -17.05
N PRO A 298 17.67 9.40 -18.37
CA PRO A 298 16.37 9.03 -18.95
C PRO A 298 16.06 7.53 -18.84
N HIS A 299 14.79 7.15 -19.03
CA HIS A 299 14.31 5.77 -18.88
C HIS A 299 15.09 4.72 -19.70
N SER A 300 15.51 5.03 -20.93
CA SER A 300 16.30 4.10 -21.76
C SER A 300 17.66 3.76 -21.13
N ALA A 301 18.28 4.69 -20.40
CA ALA A 301 19.48 4.40 -19.61
C ALA A 301 19.18 3.49 -18.42
N TRP A 302 18.01 3.60 -17.78
CA TRP A 302 17.61 2.72 -16.67
C TRP A 302 17.47 1.27 -17.17
N LEU A 303 16.82 1.08 -18.33
CA LEU A 303 16.69 -0.22 -18.99
C LEU A 303 18.04 -0.75 -19.45
N LYS A 304 18.92 0.11 -19.98
CA LYS A 304 20.26 -0.31 -20.39
C LYS A 304 21.08 -0.85 -19.22
N THR A 305 21.08 -0.17 -18.07
CA THR A 305 21.71 -0.68 -16.84
C THR A 305 21.08 -1.98 -16.36
N PHE A 306 19.75 -2.13 -16.46
CA PHE A 306 19.06 -3.38 -16.12
C PHE A 306 19.48 -4.54 -17.04
N ASP A 307 19.56 -4.31 -18.36
CA ASP A 307 20.02 -5.31 -19.35
C ASP A 307 21.47 -5.72 -19.09
N ASP A 308 22.37 -4.74 -18.89
CA ASP A 308 23.78 -4.99 -18.63
C ASP A 308 23.97 -5.79 -17.32
N THR A 309 23.24 -5.43 -16.27
CA THR A 309 23.27 -6.13 -14.97
C THR A 309 22.70 -7.55 -15.08
N LEU A 310 21.61 -7.73 -15.83
CA LEU A 310 20.98 -9.03 -16.09
C LEU A 310 21.92 -9.96 -16.86
N ASN A 311 22.56 -9.46 -17.90
CA ASN A 311 23.51 -10.23 -18.71
C ASN A 311 24.79 -10.53 -17.93
N ARG A 312 25.30 -9.60 -17.11
CA ARG A 312 26.42 -9.82 -16.19
C ARG A 312 26.10 -10.92 -15.17
N PHE A 313 25.00 -10.80 -14.44
CA PHE A 313 24.57 -11.79 -13.44
C PHE A 313 24.34 -13.20 -14.03
N LYS A 314 23.77 -13.28 -15.25
CA LYS A 314 23.63 -14.56 -15.98
C LYS A 314 24.98 -15.15 -16.41
N ALA A 315 25.97 -14.32 -16.75
CA ALA A 315 27.34 -14.78 -17.00
C ALA A 315 28.02 -15.26 -15.71
N ASP A 316 27.87 -14.52 -14.60
CA ASP A 316 28.42 -14.86 -13.29
C ASP A 316 27.89 -16.22 -12.79
N LEU A 317 26.59 -16.47 -12.92
CA LEU A 317 25.99 -17.78 -12.61
C LEU A 317 26.47 -18.89 -13.54
N LYS A 318 26.61 -18.63 -14.85
CA LYS A 318 27.15 -19.61 -15.80
C LYS A 318 28.61 -19.97 -15.49
N GLN A 319 29.43 -19.01 -15.07
CA GLN A 319 30.81 -19.29 -14.62
C GLN A 319 30.84 -20.18 -13.36
N GLN A 320 29.81 -20.11 -12.52
CA GLN A 320 29.63 -20.98 -11.35
C GLN A 320 29.01 -22.36 -11.68
N GLY A 321 28.59 -22.62 -12.93
CA GLY A 321 27.82 -23.82 -13.30
C GLY A 321 26.38 -23.82 -12.79
N ARG A 322 25.79 -22.63 -12.65
CA ARG A 322 24.48 -22.35 -12.03
C ARG A 322 23.49 -21.71 -13.01
N GLU A 323 23.70 -21.82 -14.32
CA GLU A 323 22.83 -21.21 -15.34
C GLU A 323 21.38 -21.74 -15.37
N ASP A 324 21.13 -22.89 -14.76
CA ASP A 324 19.77 -23.44 -14.56
C ASP A 324 19.13 -22.98 -13.23
N GLU A 325 19.85 -22.18 -12.42
CA GLU A 325 19.23 -21.51 -11.27
C GLU A 325 18.42 -20.28 -11.67
N PHE A 326 18.80 -19.57 -12.75
CA PHE A 326 18.16 -18.33 -13.19
C PHE A 326 18.06 -18.21 -14.72
N ILE A 327 16.82 -18.11 -15.21
CA ILE A 327 16.48 -18.00 -16.63
C ILE A 327 16.62 -16.54 -17.10
N GLY A 328 16.19 -15.58 -16.27
CA GLY A 328 16.36 -14.15 -16.52
C GLY A 328 15.32 -13.28 -15.82
N ALA A 329 15.17 -12.06 -16.33
CA ALA A 329 14.26 -11.05 -15.82
C ALA A 329 13.58 -10.31 -16.97
N ARG A 330 12.38 -9.76 -16.73
CA ARG A 330 11.73 -8.76 -17.60
C ARG A 330 11.08 -7.66 -16.73
N ILE A 331 10.72 -6.56 -17.39
CA ILE A 331 10.18 -5.33 -16.79
C ILE A 331 8.72 -5.17 -17.21
N ILE A 332 7.85 -4.96 -16.23
CA ILE A 332 6.49 -4.46 -16.44
C ILE A 332 6.56 -2.95 -16.28
N TYR A 333 6.23 -2.23 -17.36
CA TYR A 333 6.22 -0.77 -17.35
C TYR A 333 5.03 -0.29 -16.51
N SER A 334 5.27 0.54 -15.49
CA SER A 334 4.19 1.04 -14.63
C SER A 334 4.25 2.55 -14.40
N THR A 335 3.08 3.15 -14.19
CA THR A 335 2.92 4.55 -13.76
C THR A 335 1.72 4.70 -12.82
N LEU A 336 1.57 5.86 -12.19
CA LEU A 336 0.76 6.03 -10.97
C LEU A 336 -0.69 6.46 -11.25
N ARG A 337 -1.67 5.82 -10.59
CA ARG A 337 -3.13 6.05 -10.77
C ARG A 337 -3.67 7.44 -10.37
N PHE A 338 -2.81 8.45 -10.16
CA PHE A 338 -3.25 9.84 -9.96
C PHE A 338 -3.10 10.73 -11.20
N ILE A 339 -2.36 10.32 -12.23
CA ILE A 339 -2.02 11.15 -13.40
C ILE A 339 -3.24 11.52 -14.26
N SER A 340 -3.13 12.58 -15.06
CA SER A 340 -4.10 12.94 -16.11
C SER A 340 -4.14 11.91 -17.25
N VAL A 341 -5.12 12.00 -18.16
CA VAL A 341 -5.17 11.08 -19.31
C VAL A 341 -4.12 11.44 -20.35
N GLU A 342 -3.81 12.73 -20.46
CA GLU A 342 -2.79 13.33 -21.31
C GLU A 342 -1.37 12.94 -20.87
N GLU A 343 -1.14 12.82 -19.55
CA GLU A 343 0.10 12.23 -19.02
C GLU A 343 0.18 10.73 -19.31
N LEU A 344 -0.93 9.99 -19.22
CA LEU A 344 -0.93 8.57 -19.55
C LEU A 344 -0.62 8.31 -21.03
N ASP A 345 -1.18 9.10 -21.96
CA ASP A 345 -0.82 9.03 -23.38
C ASP A 345 0.71 9.21 -23.59
N TRP A 346 1.37 10.08 -22.80
CA TRP A 346 2.83 10.22 -22.83
C TRP A 346 3.56 8.96 -22.33
N PHE A 347 3.15 8.39 -21.19
CA PHE A 347 3.75 7.15 -20.66
C PHE A 347 3.50 5.94 -21.58
N CYS A 348 2.39 5.93 -22.32
CA CYS A 348 2.10 4.91 -23.33
C CYS A 348 3.04 5.00 -24.55
N GLU A 349 3.28 6.18 -25.12
CA GLU A 349 4.27 6.34 -26.22
C GLU A 349 5.71 6.10 -25.74
N ASP A 350 6.06 6.47 -24.50
CA ASP A 350 7.35 6.15 -23.89
C ASP A 350 7.55 4.63 -23.72
N CYS A 351 6.54 3.92 -23.22
CA CYS A 351 6.55 2.46 -23.16
C CYS A 351 6.71 1.81 -24.56
N ILE A 352 6.07 2.36 -25.59
CA ILE A 352 6.25 1.95 -26.99
C ILE A 352 7.67 2.21 -27.50
N ALA A 353 8.30 3.34 -27.13
CA ALA A 353 9.68 3.63 -27.49
C ALA A 353 10.65 2.62 -26.85
N LEU A 354 10.49 2.37 -25.55
CA LEU A 354 11.30 1.40 -24.81
C LEU A 354 11.07 -0.04 -25.27
N LYS A 355 9.85 -0.43 -25.68
CA LYS A 355 9.59 -1.74 -26.30
C LYS A 355 10.27 -1.91 -27.66
N LYS A 356 10.47 -0.83 -28.42
CA LYS A 356 11.22 -0.87 -29.69
C LYS A 356 12.73 -0.97 -29.48
N GLU A 357 13.26 -0.33 -28.43
CA GLU A 357 14.69 -0.35 -28.09
C GLU A 357 15.09 -1.63 -27.36
N PHE A 358 14.26 -2.11 -26.42
CA PHE A 358 14.49 -3.29 -25.58
C PHE A 358 13.31 -4.30 -25.68
N PRO A 359 13.06 -4.89 -26.86
CA PRO A 359 11.90 -5.76 -27.10
C PRO A 359 11.86 -7.00 -26.20
N HIS A 360 13.02 -7.48 -25.75
CA HIS A 360 13.18 -8.61 -24.84
C HIS A 360 12.94 -8.27 -23.36
N LEU A 361 12.99 -6.99 -22.97
CA LEU A 361 12.81 -6.58 -21.56
C LEU A 361 11.37 -6.20 -21.23
N ILE A 362 10.68 -5.42 -22.06
CA ILE A 362 9.31 -4.98 -21.73
C ILE A 362 8.33 -6.16 -21.87
N ALA A 363 7.88 -6.67 -20.72
CA ALA A 363 6.91 -7.75 -20.58
C ALA A 363 5.45 -7.29 -20.77
N GLY A 364 5.12 -6.08 -20.31
CA GLY A 364 3.75 -5.57 -20.32
C GLY A 364 3.61 -4.19 -19.69
N PHE A 365 2.37 -3.75 -19.50
CA PHE A 365 2.01 -2.44 -18.94
C PHE A 365 1.04 -2.58 -17.74
N ASP A 366 1.24 -1.75 -16.72
CA ASP A 366 0.47 -1.72 -15.46
C ASP A 366 0.21 -0.28 -14.98
N LEU A 367 -0.78 -0.10 -14.11
CA LEU A 367 -1.08 1.15 -13.41
C LEU A 367 -1.11 0.86 -11.91
N VAL A 368 -0.37 1.62 -11.10
CA VAL A 368 -0.06 1.23 -9.71
C VAL A 368 -0.37 2.34 -8.70
N GLY A 369 -0.39 1.98 -7.42
CA GLY A 369 -0.73 2.85 -6.28
C GLY A 369 -2.18 2.68 -5.77
N PRO A 370 -2.49 3.09 -4.52
CA PRO A 370 -3.61 2.53 -3.76
C PRO A 370 -5.00 2.70 -4.39
N GLU A 371 -5.62 1.57 -4.69
CA GLU A 371 -6.76 1.48 -5.60
C GLU A 371 -8.05 2.14 -5.04
N ASN A 372 -8.23 2.14 -3.72
CA ASN A 372 -9.40 2.71 -3.03
C ASN A 372 -9.49 4.25 -3.04
N VAL A 373 -8.42 4.96 -3.39
CA VAL A 373 -8.34 6.45 -3.31
C VAL A 373 -7.82 7.13 -4.57
N LEU A 374 -7.25 6.36 -5.50
CA LEU A 374 -6.76 6.85 -6.78
C LEU A 374 -7.78 6.56 -7.90
N LYS A 375 -7.49 6.99 -9.13
CA LYS A 375 -8.45 6.89 -10.24
C LYS A 375 -8.66 5.42 -10.66
N PRO A 376 -9.91 4.97 -10.84
CA PRO A 376 -10.23 3.64 -11.34
C PRO A 376 -9.84 3.47 -12.82
N LEU A 377 -9.73 2.22 -13.28
CA LEU A 377 -9.34 1.89 -14.66
C LEU A 377 -10.29 2.51 -15.69
N ILE A 378 -11.60 2.60 -15.42
CA ILE A 378 -12.58 3.26 -16.31
C ILE A 378 -12.22 4.71 -16.67
N TYR A 379 -11.52 5.45 -15.79
CA TYR A 379 -11.01 6.79 -16.09
C TYR A 379 -9.93 6.78 -17.19
N TYR A 380 -9.18 5.67 -17.29
CA TYR A 380 -8.07 5.48 -18.21
C TYR A 380 -8.40 4.60 -19.43
N VAL A 381 -9.61 4.04 -19.55
CA VAL A 381 -9.96 3.12 -20.66
C VAL A 381 -9.73 3.74 -22.04
N GLU A 382 -9.99 5.04 -22.25
CA GLU A 382 -9.80 5.68 -23.56
C GLU A 382 -8.32 5.73 -24.03
N PRO A 383 -7.35 6.27 -23.26
CA PRO A 383 -5.93 6.16 -23.60
C PRO A 383 -5.41 4.72 -23.62
N LEU A 384 -5.90 3.82 -22.76
CA LEU A 384 -5.51 2.40 -22.78
C LEU A 384 -6.00 1.66 -24.05
N LEU A 385 -7.12 2.10 -24.64
CA LEU A 385 -7.58 1.63 -25.96
C LEU A 385 -6.72 2.21 -27.09
N ARG A 386 -6.42 3.51 -27.08
CA ARG A 386 -5.45 4.13 -28.01
C ARG A 386 -4.12 3.40 -28.00
N PHE A 387 -3.62 3.04 -26.82
CA PHE A 387 -2.36 2.30 -26.66
C PHE A 387 -2.39 0.93 -27.38
N ARG A 388 -3.49 0.16 -27.35
CA ARG A 388 -3.61 -1.08 -28.15
C ARG A 388 -3.68 -0.82 -29.64
N GLU A 389 -4.45 0.18 -30.07
CA GLU A 389 -4.53 0.55 -31.49
C GLU A 389 -3.14 0.92 -32.02
N ARG A 390 -2.38 1.68 -31.21
CA ARG A 390 -1.02 2.10 -31.49
C ARG A 390 -0.01 0.95 -31.51
N GLN A 391 -0.09 0.00 -30.57
CA GLN A 391 0.69 -1.24 -30.63
C GLN A 391 0.44 -2.00 -31.94
N LYS A 392 -0.83 -2.13 -32.34
CA LYS A 392 -1.26 -2.81 -33.57
C LYS A 392 -0.79 -2.09 -34.84
N GLU A 393 -0.80 -0.76 -34.90
CA GLU A 393 -0.19 0.02 -36.00
C GLU A 393 1.31 -0.28 -36.18
N LEU A 394 2.01 -0.55 -35.07
CA LEU A 394 3.45 -0.68 -35.00
C LEU A 394 3.94 -2.15 -35.05
N GLY A 395 3.03 -3.12 -35.07
CA GLY A 395 3.37 -4.55 -35.01
C GLY A 395 3.98 -4.97 -33.66
N LEU A 396 3.62 -4.28 -32.57
CA LEU A 396 4.08 -4.56 -31.21
C LEU A 396 3.03 -5.33 -30.40
N ASP A 397 3.50 -6.05 -29.39
CA ASP A 397 2.67 -6.63 -28.32
C ASP A 397 3.22 -6.15 -26.96
N ILE A 398 2.38 -5.45 -26.19
CA ILE A 398 2.65 -5.03 -24.81
C ILE A 398 1.36 -5.34 -24.02
N PRO A 399 1.23 -6.56 -23.48
CA PRO A 399 0.02 -6.98 -22.79
C PRO A 399 -0.20 -6.18 -21.51
N PHE A 400 -1.47 -6.03 -21.13
CA PHE A 400 -1.83 -5.49 -19.83
C PHE A 400 -1.64 -6.53 -18.73
N ILE A 401 -1.07 -6.11 -17.60
CA ILE A 401 -0.81 -6.93 -16.42
C ILE A 401 -1.24 -6.11 -15.19
N LEU A 402 -2.52 -5.74 -15.17
CA LEU A 402 -3.04 -4.68 -14.30
C LEU A 402 -3.27 -5.15 -12.86
N HIS A 403 -2.91 -4.33 -11.87
CA HIS A 403 -3.52 -4.42 -10.53
C HIS A 403 -5.04 -4.25 -10.66
N ALA A 404 -5.84 -5.10 -10.00
CA ALA A 404 -7.28 -4.91 -9.94
C ALA A 404 -7.92 -5.66 -8.78
N GLY A 405 -8.86 -5.02 -8.08
CA GLY A 405 -9.60 -5.62 -6.97
C GLY A 405 -8.77 -5.78 -5.70
N GLU A 406 -7.77 -4.92 -5.48
CA GLU A 406 -7.07 -4.86 -4.19
C GLU A 406 -7.90 -4.04 -3.18
N THR A 407 -9.00 -4.64 -2.72
CA THR A 407 -9.96 -3.92 -1.86
C THR A 407 -10.84 -4.83 -1.02
N LEU A 408 -11.20 -4.35 0.18
CA LEU A 408 -12.31 -4.90 0.95
C LEU A 408 -13.70 -4.61 0.34
N GLY A 409 -13.82 -3.64 -0.56
CA GLY A 409 -15.07 -3.21 -1.19
C GLY A 409 -15.76 -4.21 -2.12
N ASP A 410 -17.04 -3.98 -2.37
CA ASP A 410 -17.91 -4.68 -3.33
C ASP A 410 -18.73 -3.61 -4.05
N GLY A 411 -18.64 -3.53 -5.38
CA GLY A 411 -19.22 -2.46 -6.18
C GLY A 411 -18.60 -1.07 -5.96
N THR A 412 -17.42 -0.98 -5.35
CA THR A 412 -16.64 0.27 -5.19
C THR A 412 -15.83 0.59 -6.45
N GLU A 413 -15.35 1.83 -6.60
CA GLU A 413 -14.50 2.21 -7.75
C GLU A 413 -13.22 1.35 -7.85
N ALA A 414 -12.68 0.85 -6.73
CA ALA A 414 -11.58 -0.10 -6.73
C ALA A 414 -11.99 -1.51 -7.19
N ASP A 415 -13.13 -2.01 -6.69
CA ASP A 415 -13.61 -3.35 -6.97
C ASP A 415 -14.05 -3.54 -8.43
N VAL A 416 -14.68 -2.52 -9.03
CA VAL A 416 -15.12 -2.59 -10.43
C VAL A 416 -13.96 -2.62 -11.44
N ASN A 417 -12.73 -2.30 -11.03
CA ASN A 417 -11.54 -2.43 -11.88
C ASN A 417 -11.29 -3.88 -12.32
N LEU A 418 -11.81 -4.88 -11.60
CA LEU A 418 -11.79 -6.28 -12.06
C LEU A 418 -12.53 -6.46 -13.39
N TYR A 419 -13.67 -5.79 -13.57
CA TYR A 419 -14.44 -5.84 -14.80
C TYR A 419 -13.66 -5.17 -15.94
N ASP A 420 -13.12 -3.99 -15.69
CA ASP A 420 -12.31 -3.26 -16.67
C ASP A 420 -11.07 -4.07 -17.07
N ALA A 421 -10.28 -4.59 -16.13
CA ALA A 421 -9.07 -5.36 -16.43
C ALA A 421 -9.37 -6.61 -17.29
N ILE A 422 -10.48 -7.31 -17.01
CA ILE A 422 -10.90 -8.51 -17.75
C ILE A 422 -11.49 -8.15 -19.13
N LEU A 423 -12.14 -7.00 -19.29
CA LEU A 423 -12.62 -6.47 -20.58
C LEU A 423 -11.48 -5.88 -21.43
N LEU A 424 -10.47 -5.30 -20.77
CA LEU A 424 -9.21 -4.84 -21.34
C LEU A 424 -8.27 -6.02 -21.72
N GLY A 425 -8.67 -7.26 -21.44
CA GLY A 425 -7.92 -8.46 -21.83
C GLY A 425 -6.57 -8.59 -21.13
N THR A 426 -6.50 -8.21 -19.84
CA THR A 426 -5.29 -8.37 -19.02
C THR A 426 -4.83 -9.83 -19.02
N LEU A 427 -3.52 -10.06 -19.17
CA LEU A 427 -2.90 -11.39 -19.17
C LEU A 427 -2.94 -12.02 -17.77
N ARG A 428 -2.78 -11.17 -16.75
CA ARG A 428 -2.83 -11.50 -15.31
C ARG A 428 -3.47 -10.35 -14.55
N ILE A 429 -3.88 -10.60 -13.31
CA ILE A 429 -4.43 -9.61 -12.39
C ILE A 429 -3.52 -9.51 -11.16
N GLY A 430 -3.05 -8.29 -10.84
CA GLY A 430 -2.37 -7.99 -9.58
C GLY A 430 -3.34 -8.03 -8.39
N HIS A 431 -2.96 -8.76 -7.34
CA HIS A 431 -3.72 -9.11 -6.12
C HIS A 431 -5.03 -9.88 -6.37
N GLY A 432 -5.99 -9.30 -7.11
CA GLY A 432 -7.30 -9.90 -7.35
C GLY A 432 -8.10 -10.21 -6.08
N PHE A 433 -7.83 -9.50 -4.98
CA PHE A 433 -8.29 -9.88 -3.64
C PHE A 433 -9.82 -9.96 -3.53
N SER A 434 -10.54 -9.00 -4.14
CA SER A 434 -11.99 -8.97 -4.14
C SER A 434 -12.65 -9.93 -5.14
N LEU A 435 -11.89 -10.56 -6.05
CA LEU A 435 -12.41 -11.40 -7.15
C LEU A 435 -13.32 -12.55 -6.68
N VAL A 436 -13.10 -13.07 -5.47
CA VAL A 436 -13.94 -14.12 -4.86
C VAL A 436 -15.40 -13.71 -4.62
N LYS A 437 -15.69 -12.40 -4.59
CA LYS A 437 -17.05 -11.84 -4.49
C LYS A 437 -17.81 -11.94 -5.83
N HIS A 438 -17.08 -12.11 -6.93
CA HIS A 438 -17.57 -12.01 -8.31
C HIS A 438 -17.54 -13.36 -9.02
N PRO A 439 -18.52 -14.27 -8.78
CA PRO A 439 -18.48 -15.64 -9.30
C PRO A 439 -18.38 -15.71 -10.84
N LYS A 440 -19.01 -14.77 -11.57
CA LYS A 440 -18.89 -14.72 -13.03
C LYS A 440 -17.51 -14.25 -13.51
N LEU A 441 -16.82 -13.40 -12.74
CA LEU A 441 -15.45 -13.00 -13.07
C LEU A 441 -14.47 -14.14 -12.73
N MET A 442 -14.65 -14.87 -11.63
CA MET A 442 -13.90 -16.11 -11.36
C MET A 442 -14.06 -17.14 -12.50
N GLU A 443 -15.30 -17.37 -12.96
CA GLU A 443 -15.59 -18.24 -14.10
C GLU A 443 -14.85 -17.78 -15.36
N MET A 444 -14.87 -16.48 -15.66
CA MET A 444 -14.18 -15.89 -16.82
C MET A 444 -12.64 -15.95 -16.69
N CYS A 445 -12.08 -15.75 -15.50
CA CYS A 445 -10.63 -15.90 -15.26
C CYS A 445 -10.18 -17.36 -15.44
N ARG A 446 -10.95 -18.32 -14.92
CA ARG A 446 -10.72 -19.76 -15.13
C ARG A 446 -10.76 -20.12 -16.61
N GLU A 447 -11.78 -19.71 -17.34
CA GLU A 447 -11.98 -20.08 -18.76
C GLU A 447 -11.00 -19.39 -19.72
N ARG A 448 -10.59 -18.15 -19.40
CA ARG A 448 -9.58 -17.41 -20.16
C ARG A 448 -8.15 -17.70 -19.70
N ASN A 449 -7.98 -18.54 -18.68
CA ASN A 449 -6.70 -18.90 -18.07
C ASN A 449 -5.88 -17.66 -17.60
N ILE A 450 -6.58 -16.64 -17.08
CA ILE A 450 -5.99 -15.41 -16.51
C ILE A 450 -5.44 -15.74 -15.12
N LEU A 451 -4.14 -15.55 -14.91
CA LEU A 451 -3.50 -15.81 -13.61
C LEU A 451 -3.75 -14.66 -12.63
N ILE A 452 -3.99 -15.01 -11.37
CA ILE A 452 -4.05 -14.04 -10.26
C ILE A 452 -2.70 -14.03 -9.54
N GLU A 453 -2.07 -12.87 -9.47
CA GLU A 453 -0.81 -12.64 -8.76
C GLU A 453 -1.15 -12.31 -7.31
N VAL A 454 -1.07 -13.29 -6.41
CA VAL A 454 -1.47 -13.12 -5.00
C VAL A 454 -0.25 -12.77 -4.16
N CYS A 455 -0.40 -11.76 -3.29
CA CYS A 455 0.66 -11.19 -2.45
C CYS A 455 0.31 -11.33 -0.95
N PRO A 456 0.45 -12.53 -0.35
CA PRO A 456 -0.11 -12.89 0.96
C PRO A 456 0.22 -11.92 2.10
N ILE A 457 1.50 -11.59 2.28
CA ILE A 457 1.95 -10.75 3.40
C ILE A 457 1.58 -9.28 3.18
N SER A 458 1.62 -8.79 1.94
CA SER A 458 1.17 -7.44 1.58
C SER A 458 -0.31 -7.26 1.90
N ASN A 459 -1.18 -8.18 1.45
CA ASN A 459 -2.62 -8.11 1.70
C ASN A 459 -2.99 -8.19 3.20
N GLU A 460 -2.14 -8.79 4.04
CA GLU A 460 -2.31 -8.84 5.50
C GLU A 460 -1.86 -7.53 6.18
N ILE A 461 -0.67 -7.01 5.84
CA ILE A 461 -0.12 -5.75 6.37
C ILE A 461 -0.95 -4.54 5.94
N LEU A 462 -1.47 -4.54 4.71
CA LEU A 462 -2.41 -3.54 4.17
C LEU A 462 -3.85 -3.71 4.69
N ARG A 463 -4.09 -4.70 5.57
CA ARG A 463 -5.34 -4.93 6.32
C ARG A 463 -6.55 -5.35 5.46
N LEU A 464 -6.31 -5.97 4.31
CA LEU A 464 -7.34 -6.70 3.54
C LEU A 464 -7.69 -8.03 4.21
N THR A 465 -6.76 -8.62 4.97
CA THR A 465 -7.03 -9.72 5.89
C THR A 465 -6.39 -9.47 7.26
N SER A 466 -6.93 -10.10 8.32
CA SER A 466 -6.38 -10.06 9.67
C SER A 466 -5.34 -11.16 9.96
N SER A 467 -5.31 -12.18 9.11
CA SER A 467 -4.44 -13.35 9.22
C SER A 467 -4.55 -14.20 7.95
N MET A 468 -3.61 -15.11 7.74
CA MET A 468 -3.59 -15.95 6.55
C MET A 468 -4.70 -17.00 6.52
N LEU A 469 -5.22 -17.40 7.69
CA LEU A 469 -6.38 -18.30 7.81
C LEU A 469 -7.65 -17.70 7.20
N MET A 470 -7.73 -16.36 7.11
CA MET A 470 -8.87 -15.62 6.57
C MET A 470 -8.64 -15.14 5.12
N HIS A 471 -7.48 -15.43 4.52
CA HIS A 471 -7.15 -14.97 3.17
C HIS A 471 -8.01 -15.68 2.11
N PRO A 472 -8.56 -14.98 1.09
CA PRO A 472 -9.40 -15.57 0.03
C PRO A 472 -8.70 -16.58 -0.90
N LEU A 473 -7.41 -16.87 -0.72
CA LEU A 473 -6.61 -17.69 -1.64
C LEU A 473 -7.14 -19.12 -1.84
N PRO A 474 -7.55 -19.87 -0.79
CA PRO A 474 -8.11 -21.21 -0.98
C PRO A 474 -9.40 -21.23 -1.81
N ILE A 475 -10.15 -20.12 -1.87
CA ILE A 475 -11.36 -20.02 -2.71
C ILE A 475 -10.95 -19.98 -4.19
N LEU A 476 -9.98 -19.15 -4.56
CA LEU A 476 -9.43 -19.06 -5.92
C LEU A 476 -8.87 -20.44 -6.37
N MET A 477 -8.07 -21.07 -5.52
CA MET A 477 -7.44 -22.37 -5.81
C MET A 477 -8.46 -23.51 -5.91
N ASN A 478 -9.49 -23.55 -5.05
CA ASN A 478 -10.52 -24.59 -5.11
C ASN A 478 -11.48 -24.42 -6.30
N ASN A 479 -11.54 -23.23 -6.91
CA ASN A 479 -12.26 -22.98 -8.17
C ASN A 479 -11.35 -23.15 -9.41
N GLY A 480 -10.11 -23.64 -9.25
CA GLY A 480 -9.23 -24.02 -10.34
C GLY A 480 -8.52 -22.88 -11.06
N LEU A 481 -8.63 -21.65 -10.55
CA LEU A 481 -7.95 -20.49 -11.11
C LEU A 481 -6.43 -20.67 -11.03
N PRO A 482 -5.67 -20.33 -12.09
CA PRO A 482 -4.21 -20.25 -12.00
C PRO A 482 -3.80 -19.11 -11.08
N VAL A 483 -2.84 -19.39 -10.19
CA VAL A 483 -2.34 -18.42 -9.20
C VAL A 483 -0.82 -18.50 -9.14
N ALA A 484 -0.16 -17.34 -9.05
CA ALA A 484 1.23 -17.24 -8.65
C ALA A 484 1.28 -16.57 -7.29
N LEU A 485 2.04 -17.13 -6.35
CA LEU A 485 2.43 -16.40 -5.15
C LEU A 485 3.53 -15.41 -5.51
N SER A 486 3.50 -14.26 -4.87
CA SER A 486 4.48 -13.18 -5.03
C SER A 486 4.57 -12.37 -3.73
N SER A 487 5.60 -11.53 -3.59
CA SER A 487 5.98 -10.90 -2.32
C SER A 487 5.93 -9.38 -2.32
N ASP A 488 5.61 -8.75 -3.46
CA ASP A 488 5.22 -7.35 -3.57
C ASP A 488 6.34 -6.35 -3.25
N ASP A 489 6.39 -5.84 -2.02
CA ASP A 489 7.36 -4.88 -1.50
C ASP A 489 8.20 -5.48 -0.34
N PRO A 490 8.93 -6.60 -0.54
CA PRO A 490 9.50 -7.37 0.58
C PRO A 490 10.62 -6.66 1.36
N ALA A 491 11.14 -5.53 0.85
CA ALA A 491 11.98 -4.63 1.63
C ALA A 491 11.18 -3.96 2.75
N MET A 492 10.01 -3.40 2.42
CA MET A 492 9.19 -2.64 3.35
C MET A 492 8.60 -3.50 4.47
N PHE A 493 8.37 -4.79 4.23
CA PHE A 493 7.91 -5.74 5.26
C PHE A 493 9.07 -6.52 5.92
N GLY A 494 10.33 -6.28 5.52
CA GLY A 494 11.51 -6.95 6.06
C GLY A 494 11.59 -8.46 5.79
N ASN A 495 11.00 -8.95 4.70
CA ASN A 495 10.77 -10.39 4.41
C ASN A 495 11.33 -10.85 3.06
N MET A 496 12.50 -10.31 2.67
CA MET A 496 13.33 -10.66 1.51
C MET A 496 13.05 -12.02 0.83
N GLY A 497 12.88 -11.96 -0.50
CA GLY A 497 12.58 -13.13 -1.32
C GLY A 497 11.08 -13.42 -1.36
N LEU A 498 10.72 -14.69 -1.25
CA LEU A 498 9.37 -15.22 -1.44
C LEU A 498 9.08 -16.44 -0.51
N SER A 499 10.08 -16.91 0.25
CA SER A 499 9.93 -18.00 1.23
C SER A 499 8.90 -17.72 2.33
N PHE A 500 8.75 -16.46 2.77
CA PHE A 500 7.80 -16.11 3.82
C PHE A 500 6.36 -16.25 3.36
N ASP A 501 6.02 -15.82 2.14
CA ASP A 501 4.68 -15.99 1.56
C ASP A 501 4.36 -17.46 1.28
N PHE A 502 5.30 -18.24 0.75
CA PHE A 502 5.12 -19.69 0.60
C PHE A 502 4.94 -20.40 1.95
N TYR A 503 5.63 -19.95 3.01
CA TYR A 503 5.45 -20.47 4.36
C TYR A 503 4.06 -20.13 4.91
N GLN A 504 3.68 -18.86 4.83
CA GLN A 504 2.37 -18.35 5.29
C GLN A 504 1.22 -19.10 4.62
N VAL A 505 1.31 -19.34 3.31
CA VAL A 505 0.33 -20.14 2.55
C VAL A 505 0.37 -21.62 2.94
N LEU A 506 1.55 -22.21 3.20
CA LEU A 506 1.66 -23.60 3.63
C LEU A 506 1.06 -23.86 5.01
N VAL A 507 1.18 -22.95 5.97
CA VAL A 507 0.72 -23.22 7.35
C VAL A 507 -0.73 -22.83 7.62
N ALA A 508 -1.32 -21.96 6.80
CA ALA A 508 -2.64 -21.39 7.06
C ALA A 508 -3.85 -22.27 6.70
N SER A 509 -3.68 -23.38 5.96
CA SER A 509 -4.81 -24.24 5.57
C SER A 509 -4.43 -25.70 5.38
N GLU A 510 -5.37 -26.61 5.62
CA GLU A 510 -5.25 -28.02 5.22
C GLU A 510 -5.42 -28.22 3.70
N VAL A 511 -6.03 -27.25 3.00
CA VAL A 511 -6.11 -27.23 1.54
C VAL A 511 -4.71 -27.11 0.91
N THR A 512 -3.82 -26.33 1.54
CA THR A 512 -2.48 -26.10 1.03
C THR A 512 -1.49 -27.14 1.59
N GLY A 513 -0.84 -27.85 0.68
CA GLY A 513 0.27 -28.76 0.94
C GLY A 513 1.38 -28.57 -0.08
N LEU A 514 2.38 -29.44 -0.06
CA LEU A 514 3.53 -29.42 -0.98
C LEU A 514 3.08 -29.46 -2.45
N ILE A 515 2.05 -30.25 -2.77
CA ILE A 515 1.50 -30.37 -4.14
C ILE A 515 0.79 -29.07 -4.58
N ALA A 516 0.13 -28.37 -3.65
CA ALA A 516 -0.46 -27.07 -3.93
C ALA A 516 0.65 -26.03 -4.20
N LEU A 517 1.71 -26.00 -3.39
CA LEU A 517 2.87 -25.14 -3.63
C LEU A 517 3.59 -25.48 -4.95
N ARG A 518 3.59 -26.76 -5.36
CA ARG A 518 4.15 -27.22 -6.64
C ARG A 518 3.46 -26.56 -7.82
N GLU A 519 2.13 -26.64 -7.91
CA GLU A 519 1.40 -26.06 -9.05
C GLU A 519 1.43 -24.52 -9.02
N LEU A 520 1.42 -23.87 -7.85
CA LEU A 520 1.63 -22.42 -7.74
C LEU A 520 2.99 -21.98 -8.31
N ALA A 521 4.06 -22.70 -7.97
CA ALA A 521 5.40 -22.46 -8.49
C ALA A 521 5.52 -22.79 -10.00
N ARG A 522 4.77 -23.77 -10.50
CA ARG A 522 4.77 -24.14 -11.91
C ARG A 522 3.92 -23.20 -12.77
N ASP A 523 2.81 -22.70 -12.23
CA ASP A 523 1.92 -21.75 -12.89
C ASP A 523 2.60 -20.39 -13.09
N SER A 524 3.38 -19.91 -12.13
CA SER A 524 4.17 -18.68 -12.31
C SER A 524 5.15 -18.78 -13.48
N LEU A 525 5.65 -19.97 -13.82
CA LEU A 525 6.42 -20.21 -15.04
C LEU A 525 5.53 -20.31 -16.30
N LYS A 526 4.41 -21.06 -16.25
CA LYS A 526 3.46 -21.19 -17.38
C LYS A 526 2.89 -19.84 -17.85
N HIS A 527 2.57 -18.95 -16.92
CA HIS A 527 1.89 -17.65 -17.14
C HIS A 527 2.83 -16.43 -17.13
N SER A 528 4.14 -16.64 -17.06
CA SER A 528 5.13 -15.63 -17.44
C SER A 528 4.93 -15.15 -18.89
N THR A 529 5.59 -14.07 -19.28
CA THR A 529 5.65 -13.57 -20.65
C THR A 529 6.76 -14.22 -21.50
N LEU A 530 7.60 -15.07 -20.90
CA LEU A 530 8.66 -15.83 -21.58
C LEU A 530 8.19 -16.48 -22.88
N GLU A 531 9.06 -16.53 -23.88
CA GLU A 531 8.74 -17.20 -25.15
C GLU A 531 8.50 -18.71 -24.94
N PRO A 532 7.74 -19.41 -25.81
CA PRO A 532 7.41 -20.83 -25.61
C PRO A 532 8.62 -21.75 -25.38
N SER A 533 9.75 -21.47 -26.05
CA SER A 533 11.02 -22.18 -25.86
C SER A 533 11.72 -21.81 -24.54
N GLU A 534 11.64 -20.56 -24.11
CA GLU A 534 12.14 -20.09 -22.82
C GLU A 534 11.33 -20.71 -21.67
N LYS A 535 10.00 -20.77 -21.79
CA LYS A 535 9.10 -21.47 -20.85
C LYS A 535 9.43 -22.94 -20.74
N GLN A 536 9.63 -23.63 -21.88
CA GLN A 536 10.00 -25.05 -21.86
C GLN A 536 11.35 -25.28 -21.19
N ARG A 537 12.34 -24.38 -21.38
CA ARG A 537 13.60 -24.42 -20.62
C ARG A 537 13.36 -24.18 -19.13
N ALA A 538 12.61 -23.14 -18.79
CA ALA A 538 12.37 -22.71 -17.41
C ALA A 538 11.67 -23.79 -16.58
N ILE A 539 10.60 -24.37 -17.13
CA ILE A 539 9.85 -25.46 -16.50
C ILE A 539 10.75 -26.70 -16.36
N GLY A 540 11.46 -27.12 -17.41
CA GLY A 540 12.35 -28.28 -17.33
C GLY A 540 13.52 -28.12 -16.35
N ALA A 541 14.08 -26.90 -16.21
CA ALA A 541 15.11 -26.59 -15.21
C ALA A 541 14.54 -26.56 -13.78
N TRP A 542 13.31 -26.06 -13.62
CA TRP A 542 12.58 -26.08 -12.36
C TRP A 542 12.19 -27.51 -11.94
N GLU A 543 11.73 -28.36 -12.86
CA GLU A 543 11.39 -29.78 -12.61
C GLU A 543 12.61 -30.56 -12.08
N ARG A 544 13.78 -30.44 -12.73
CA ARG A 544 15.05 -31.03 -12.25
C ARG A 544 15.53 -30.54 -10.88
N ARG A 545 15.06 -29.37 -10.44
CA ARG A 545 15.33 -28.82 -9.10
C ARG A 545 14.27 -29.28 -8.09
N TRP A 546 13.02 -29.45 -8.53
CA TRP A 546 11.90 -29.92 -7.73
C TRP A 546 12.09 -31.37 -7.30
N GLU A 547 12.50 -32.24 -8.22
CA GLU A 547 12.84 -33.65 -7.96
C GLU A 547 13.85 -33.77 -6.79
N LYS A 548 14.99 -33.08 -6.90
CA LYS A 548 16.06 -33.06 -5.86
C LYS A 548 15.59 -32.49 -4.52
N PHE A 549 14.72 -31.48 -4.55
CA PHE A 549 14.13 -30.90 -3.35
C PHE A 549 13.27 -31.93 -2.61
N VAL A 550 12.33 -32.55 -3.33
CA VAL A 550 11.44 -33.61 -2.83
C VAL A 550 12.24 -34.82 -2.31
N GLU A 551 13.24 -35.28 -3.06
CA GLU A 551 14.15 -36.36 -2.62
C GLU A 551 14.85 -36.01 -1.30
N SER A 552 15.34 -34.78 -1.12
CA SER A 552 16.03 -34.38 0.10
C SER A 552 15.12 -34.37 1.35
N ILE A 553 13.85 -33.99 1.20
CA ILE A 553 12.83 -34.13 2.26
C ILE A 553 12.61 -35.62 2.58
N ALA A 554 12.48 -36.45 1.54
CA ALA A 554 12.22 -37.88 1.67
C ALA A 554 13.38 -38.67 2.31
N VAL A 555 14.61 -38.15 2.34
CA VAL A 555 15.81 -38.83 2.87
C VAL A 555 16.12 -38.46 4.32
N ASP A 556 15.88 -37.21 4.76
CA ASP A 556 16.25 -36.71 6.11
C ASP A 556 15.67 -37.55 7.28
N GLU A 557 14.50 -38.16 7.10
CA GLU A 557 13.90 -39.04 8.12
C GLU A 557 14.58 -40.42 8.21
N GLN A 558 15.10 -40.96 7.10
CA GLN A 558 15.67 -42.32 7.10
C GLN A 558 16.95 -42.43 7.94
N GLN A 559 17.63 -41.31 8.20
CA GLN A 559 18.82 -41.27 9.07
C GLN A 559 18.47 -41.11 10.56
N LYS A 560 17.23 -40.72 10.91
CA LYS A 560 16.81 -40.48 12.31
C LYS A 560 16.20 -41.71 13.00
N HIS A 561 15.89 -42.77 12.25
CA HIS A 561 15.54 -44.08 12.79
C HIS A 561 16.57 -45.15 12.39
N PRO A 562 17.73 -45.24 13.08
CA PRO A 562 18.59 -46.41 12.96
C PRO A 562 17.80 -47.66 13.35
N LYS A 563 17.80 -48.68 12.48
CA LYS A 563 17.12 -49.96 12.74
C LYS A 563 17.60 -50.51 14.08
N ARG A 564 16.67 -50.70 15.02
CA ARG A 564 16.94 -51.22 16.36
C ARG A 564 17.68 -52.57 16.23
N ALA A 565 18.96 -52.58 16.55
CA ALA A 565 19.83 -53.73 16.26
C ALA A 565 19.34 -54.96 17.03
N ASN A 566 18.89 -55.97 16.29
CA ASN A 566 18.40 -57.21 16.89
C ASN A 566 19.60 -58.05 17.33
N THR A 567 19.87 -58.10 18.64
CA THR A 567 20.93 -58.93 19.23
C THR A 567 20.51 -60.41 19.26
N GLY A 568 20.43 -61.01 18.07
CA GLY A 568 20.26 -62.45 17.86
C GLY A 568 21.59 -63.13 17.54
N ALA A 569 21.79 -64.35 18.03
CA ALA A 569 23.04 -65.09 17.87
C ALA A 569 23.29 -65.55 16.43
N ALA A 570 24.56 -65.83 16.10
CA ALA A 570 24.99 -66.22 14.77
C ALA A 570 24.76 -67.71 14.46
N SER A 571 24.27 -68.01 13.26
CA SER A 571 24.41 -69.33 12.62
C SER A 571 24.44 -69.22 11.09
N THR A 572 25.64 -69.42 10.55
CA THR A 572 26.01 -70.01 9.24
C THR A 572 25.00 -70.17 8.08
N SER A 573 25.55 -69.89 6.88
CA SER A 573 25.45 -70.64 5.61
C SER A 573 24.22 -70.52 4.69
N ASN A 574 24.55 -70.11 3.46
CA ASN A 574 24.20 -70.70 2.16
C ASN A 574 22.95 -70.29 1.34
N ASP A 575 23.27 -70.15 0.05
CA ASP A 575 22.50 -70.44 -1.16
C ASP A 575 21.51 -69.43 -1.77
N SER A 576 21.35 -69.64 -3.09
CA SER A 576 20.73 -68.75 -4.09
C SER A 576 19.31 -69.21 -4.47
N PRO A 577 18.48 -68.39 -5.15
CA PRO A 577 17.03 -68.60 -5.24
C PRO A 577 16.64 -69.65 -6.30
N PRO A 578 15.37 -70.11 -6.32
CA PRO A 578 14.47 -69.56 -7.36
C PRO A 578 12.94 -69.56 -7.07
N ASN A 579 12.29 -68.46 -7.47
CA ASN A 579 11.05 -68.43 -8.30
C ASN A 579 9.67 -68.88 -7.71
N VAL A 580 8.64 -68.65 -8.54
CA VAL A 580 7.22 -69.08 -8.50
C VAL A 580 6.24 -68.15 -7.78
N SER A 581 5.03 -68.06 -8.34
CA SER A 581 3.96 -67.11 -8.05
C SER A 581 2.75 -67.77 -7.38
N THR A 582 1.85 -66.98 -6.78
CA THR A 582 0.40 -66.88 -7.13
C THR A 582 -0.44 -66.13 -6.07
N GLY A 583 -1.54 -65.51 -6.51
CA GLY A 583 -2.86 -65.77 -5.90
C GLY A 583 -3.34 -65.02 -4.64
N SER A 584 -4.04 -63.90 -4.89
CA SER A 584 -5.36 -63.58 -4.28
C SER A 584 -5.47 -63.06 -2.82
N ALA A 585 -6.70 -62.59 -2.50
CA ALA A 585 -7.27 -62.19 -1.20
C ALA A 585 -6.53 -61.07 -0.41
N SER A 586 -6.96 -59.81 -0.46
CA SER A 586 -8.19 -59.23 0.17
C SER A 586 -8.22 -59.29 1.70
N LEU A 587 -8.10 -58.12 2.35
CA LEU A 587 -8.32 -57.94 3.78
C LEU A 587 -9.31 -56.80 4.02
N SER A 588 -10.46 -57.13 4.61
CA SER A 588 -11.50 -56.19 4.99
C SER A 588 -11.19 -55.54 6.34
N ALA A 589 -11.17 -54.21 6.41
CA ALA A 589 -11.18 -53.50 7.67
C ALA A 589 -12.59 -53.53 8.29
N ALA A 590 -12.72 -54.13 9.48
CA ALA A 590 -13.95 -54.07 10.26
C ALA A 590 -14.00 -52.78 11.09
N THR A 591 -15.18 -52.16 11.16
CA THR A 591 -15.49 -51.05 12.06
C THR A 591 -15.81 -51.56 13.46
N ASP A 592 -15.38 -50.85 14.49
CA ASP A 592 -16.24 -50.67 15.67
C ASP A 592 -15.98 -49.31 16.32
N VAL A 593 -17.05 -48.55 16.60
CA VAL A 593 -17.03 -47.26 17.30
C VAL A 593 -18.34 -47.11 18.07
N THR A 594 -18.27 -47.17 19.40
CA THR A 594 -19.42 -46.95 20.28
C THR A 594 -19.64 -45.46 20.58
N MET A 595 -20.87 -45.00 20.40
CA MET A 595 -21.33 -43.66 20.79
C MET A 595 -21.62 -43.57 22.30
N VAL A 596 -21.35 -42.41 22.90
CA VAL A 596 -22.03 -41.94 24.12
C VAL A 596 -22.32 -40.45 23.95
N GLU A 597 -23.60 -40.06 24.08
CA GLU A 597 -24.01 -38.64 24.23
C GLU A 597 -23.92 -38.22 25.70
N GLU A 598 -23.70 -36.93 25.97
CA GLU A 598 -24.38 -36.30 27.12
C GLU A 598 -24.72 -34.82 26.84
N LYS A 599 -25.69 -34.27 27.58
CA LYS A 599 -26.30 -32.95 27.34
C LYS A 599 -26.03 -31.95 28.48
N ALA A 600 -26.14 -30.68 28.12
CA ALA A 600 -25.83 -29.53 28.97
C ALA A 600 -26.74 -29.36 30.21
N ALA A 601 -26.17 -28.76 31.25
CA ALA A 601 -26.88 -27.96 32.25
C ALA A 601 -25.97 -26.86 32.82
N SER A 602 -26.56 -25.70 33.15
CA SER A 602 -25.96 -24.67 34.02
C SER A 602 -26.64 -24.72 35.39
N PRO A 603 -26.00 -24.22 36.46
CA PRO A 603 -26.67 -23.15 37.22
C PRO A 603 -25.71 -22.08 37.77
N SER A 604 -26.19 -21.23 38.68
CA SER A 604 -25.62 -19.94 39.04
C SER A 604 -25.36 -19.72 40.54
N SER A 605 -24.46 -18.77 40.82
CA SER A 605 -24.54 -17.73 41.89
C SER A 605 -24.61 -18.07 43.40
N ALA A 606 -23.66 -17.46 44.12
CA ALA A 606 -23.80 -16.75 45.42
C ALA A 606 -23.59 -17.47 46.78
N HIS A 607 -23.30 -16.63 47.79
CA HIS A 607 -23.01 -16.85 49.23
C HIS A 607 -21.60 -17.35 49.64
N SER A 608 -21.05 -17.01 50.83
CA SER A 608 -20.87 -15.67 51.47
C SER A 608 -19.82 -15.75 52.63
N ASP A 609 -19.41 -14.57 53.17
CA ASP A 609 -18.81 -14.34 54.51
C ASP A 609 -17.37 -14.79 54.89
N LYS A 610 -16.44 -13.80 54.90
CA LYS A 610 -15.78 -13.13 56.07
C LYS A 610 -15.47 -13.91 57.39
N PRO A 611 -14.60 -13.37 58.31
CA PRO A 611 -13.46 -12.43 58.18
C PRO A 611 -12.23 -12.71 59.12
N LYS A 612 -11.11 -11.96 58.94
CA LYS A 612 -10.21 -11.32 59.95
C LYS A 612 -8.99 -10.67 59.22
N ASP A 613 -8.62 -9.40 59.41
CA ASP A 613 -8.05 -8.69 60.58
C ASP A 613 -6.56 -9.06 60.84
N GLY A 614 -5.56 -8.16 60.91
CA GLY A 614 -5.47 -6.69 60.74
C GLY A 614 -3.96 -6.27 60.66
N THR A 615 -3.53 -5.05 60.30
CA THR A 615 -3.61 -3.84 61.15
C THR A 615 -2.87 -2.61 60.54
N LYS A 616 -3.29 -1.40 60.95
CA LYS A 616 -2.54 -0.14 61.16
C LYS A 616 -1.76 0.57 60.01
N SER A 617 -2.23 1.78 59.71
CA SER A 617 -1.45 2.93 59.21
C SER A 617 -0.55 3.54 60.34
N PRO A 618 0.26 4.57 60.04
CA PRO A 618 -0.26 5.93 60.25
C PRO A 618 0.04 6.94 59.12
N THR A 619 -0.74 8.01 59.11
CA THR A 619 -0.61 9.21 58.27
C THR A 619 0.37 10.23 58.86
N ASN A 620 0.90 11.15 58.04
CA ASN A 620 1.05 12.54 58.47
C ASN A 620 1.04 13.52 57.28
N ASP A 621 0.48 14.72 57.48
CA ASP A 621 0.41 15.80 56.49
C ASP A 621 1.64 16.74 56.58
N GLY A 622 1.90 17.50 55.51
CA GLY A 622 2.98 18.49 55.49
C GLY A 622 3.00 19.37 54.24
N ALA A 623 2.34 20.53 54.28
CA ALA A 623 2.33 21.49 53.17
C ALA A 623 3.62 22.35 53.13
N GLY A 624 4.16 22.65 51.94
CA GLY A 624 5.43 23.41 51.85
C GLY A 624 5.88 23.91 50.48
N LYS A 625 5.32 25.05 50.04
CA LYS A 625 5.85 26.02 49.04
C LYS A 625 6.15 25.57 47.60
N ALA A 626 5.79 26.46 46.67
CA ALA A 626 6.22 26.42 45.27
C ALA A 626 7.66 26.95 45.09
N SER A 627 8.29 26.56 43.98
CA SER A 627 9.45 27.25 43.38
C SER A 627 9.16 27.55 41.91
N SER A 628 9.68 28.66 41.41
CA SER A 628 9.32 29.29 40.14
C SER A 628 9.62 28.45 38.89
N VAL A 629 8.64 28.36 37.99
CA VAL A 629 8.89 28.18 36.55
C VAL A 629 9.41 29.50 35.98
N SER A 630 10.45 29.46 35.14
CA SER A 630 10.99 30.66 34.48
C SER A 630 11.50 30.39 33.05
N GLY A 631 10.60 30.53 32.08
CA GLY A 631 10.89 30.92 30.70
C GLY A 631 11.74 29.98 29.85
N GLU A 632 11.09 29.04 29.16
CA GLU A 632 11.64 28.48 27.91
C GLU A 632 11.22 29.37 26.73
N THR A 633 12.19 29.92 26.01
CA THR A 633 11.96 30.64 24.75
C THR A 633 12.04 29.68 23.57
N SER A 634 10.97 29.56 22.79
CA SER A 634 10.94 28.76 21.57
C SER A 634 11.87 29.30 20.47
N SER A 635 12.61 28.41 19.80
CA SER A 635 13.19 28.67 18.48
C SER A 635 12.84 27.52 17.52
N THR A 636 12.19 27.84 16.42
CA THR A 636 11.44 26.88 15.59
C THR A 636 12.26 26.21 14.49
N ALA A 637 12.00 24.92 14.30
CA ALA A 637 12.26 24.20 13.08
C ALA A 637 11.18 24.51 12.00
N ALA A 638 11.50 24.36 10.70
CA ALA A 638 10.72 24.89 9.58
C ALA A 638 10.59 23.88 8.43
N THR A 639 9.36 23.51 8.14
CA THR A 639 8.93 22.60 7.07
C THR A 639 8.99 23.25 5.68
N ALA A 640 8.98 22.44 4.61
CA ALA A 640 8.52 22.90 3.31
C ALA A 640 7.08 23.44 3.40
N PRO A 641 6.71 24.53 2.71
CA PRO A 641 5.48 25.26 3.00
C PRO A 641 4.24 24.55 2.47
N SER A 642 3.34 24.11 3.37
CA SER A 642 1.98 23.68 2.98
C SER A 642 1.24 24.83 2.27
N PRO A 643 0.33 24.52 1.33
CA PRO A 643 -0.35 25.54 0.51
C PRO A 643 -1.02 26.62 1.35
N MET A 644 -0.73 27.88 1.00
CA MET A 644 -1.19 29.07 1.72
C MET A 644 -2.66 29.35 1.44
N ILE A 645 -3.50 29.26 2.47
CA ILE A 645 -4.93 29.54 2.40
C ILE A 645 -5.31 30.77 3.24
N HIS A 646 -6.39 31.45 2.86
CA HIS A 646 -6.99 32.55 3.62
C HIS A 646 -8.50 32.30 3.79
N MET A 647 -8.90 31.79 4.95
CA MET A 647 -10.29 31.49 5.27
C MET A 647 -10.93 32.64 6.03
N ARG A 648 -12.22 32.89 5.76
CA ARG A 648 -13.02 33.96 6.36
C ARG A 648 -14.25 33.36 7.00
N CYS A 649 -14.68 33.88 8.15
CA CYS A 649 -15.89 33.45 8.81
C CYS A 649 -16.58 34.58 9.57
N LEU A 650 -17.89 34.42 9.79
CA LEU A 650 -18.70 35.29 10.65
C LEU A 650 -18.70 34.72 12.06
N ILE A 651 -18.38 35.57 13.03
CA ILE A 651 -18.46 35.28 14.47
C ILE A 651 -19.26 36.36 15.17
N VAL A 652 -19.94 36.03 16.29
CA VAL A 652 -20.66 37.03 17.07
C VAL A 652 -19.69 37.89 17.88
N THR A 653 -20.07 39.14 18.17
CA THR A 653 -19.20 40.11 18.88
C THR A 653 -18.82 39.66 20.30
N GLN A 654 -19.60 38.78 20.92
CA GLN A 654 -19.26 38.13 22.20
C GLN A 654 -18.08 37.16 22.04
N ASP A 655 -18.18 36.17 21.17
CA ASP A 655 -17.11 35.22 20.84
C ASP A 655 -15.87 35.94 20.34
N ALA A 656 -16.04 36.98 19.52
CA ALA A 656 -14.94 37.85 19.07
C ALA A 656 -14.17 38.49 20.24
N SER A 657 -14.85 38.83 21.35
CA SER A 657 -14.21 39.37 22.54
C SER A 657 -13.46 38.28 23.34
N ILE A 658 -14.01 37.06 23.37
CA ILE A 658 -13.38 35.88 24.00
C ILE A 658 -12.12 35.46 23.22
N ILE A 659 -12.18 35.44 21.88
CA ILE A 659 -11.06 35.12 20.99
C ILE A 659 -9.94 36.15 21.10
N ILE A 660 -10.26 37.45 21.21
CA ILE A 660 -9.25 38.51 21.33
C ILE A 660 -8.60 38.48 22.73
N GLY A 661 -9.39 38.42 23.79
CA GLY A 661 -8.90 38.51 25.17
C GLY A 661 -8.45 39.93 25.57
N LYS A 662 -8.22 40.15 26.87
CA LYS A 662 -7.84 41.47 27.39
C LYS A 662 -6.47 41.88 26.85
N GLY A 663 -6.44 42.92 26.01
CA GLY A 663 -5.21 43.39 25.37
C GLY A 663 -4.69 42.49 24.23
N GLY A 664 -5.52 41.58 23.70
CA GLY A 664 -5.14 40.68 22.60
C GLY A 664 -4.43 39.40 23.04
N THR A 665 -4.38 39.10 24.34
CA THR A 665 -3.69 37.92 24.90
C THR A 665 -4.13 36.61 24.26
N HIS A 666 -5.43 36.36 24.18
CA HIS A 666 -5.96 35.08 23.69
C HIS A 666 -5.70 34.89 22.18
N VAL A 667 -5.85 35.96 21.37
CA VAL A 667 -5.58 35.86 19.93
C VAL A 667 -4.08 35.74 19.64
N ASN A 668 -3.21 36.29 20.50
CA ASN A 668 -1.77 36.06 20.41
C ASN A 668 -1.42 34.60 20.72
N GLU A 669 -1.94 34.03 21.82
CA GLU A 669 -1.73 32.63 22.19
C GLU A 669 -2.23 31.66 21.11
N ILE A 670 -3.37 31.96 20.48
CA ILE A 670 -3.88 31.17 19.34
C ILE A 670 -2.95 31.29 18.12
N ARG A 671 -2.45 32.49 17.78
CA ARG A 671 -1.48 32.68 16.68
C ARG A 671 -0.20 31.88 16.94
N GLU A 672 0.32 31.92 18.17
CA GLU A 672 1.52 31.23 18.61
C GLU A 672 1.38 29.71 18.53
N LYS A 673 0.37 29.12 19.20
CA LYS A 673 0.14 27.66 19.18
C LYS A 673 -0.30 27.12 17.81
N SER A 674 -0.84 27.94 16.90
CA SER A 674 -1.25 27.51 15.56
C SER A 674 -0.23 27.74 14.45
N GLY A 675 0.59 28.79 14.54
CA GLY A 675 1.39 29.31 13.42
C GLY A 675 0.58 30.15 12.40
N ALA A 676 -0.72 30.35 12.61
CA ALA A 676 -1.59 31.07 11.66
C ALA A 676 -1.76 32.55 12.00
N ARG A 677 -1.89 33.39 10.95
CA ARG A 677 -2.27 34.80 11.10
C ARG A 677 -3.78 34.91 11.33
N VAL A 678 -4.18 35.08 12.59
CA VAL A 678 -5.56 35.31 13.02
C VAL A 678 -5.86 36.81 13.12
N MET A 679 -6.93 37.30 12.48
CA MET A 679 -7.36 38.72 12.52
C MET A 679 -8.88 38.87 12.60
N VAL A 680 -9.37 39.59 13.61
CA VAL A 680 -10.80 39.94 13.76
C VAL A 680 -11.02 41.39 13.34
N SER A 681 -12.02 41.65 12.49
CA SER A 681 -12.40 43.02 12.09
C SER A 681 -12.86 43.86 13.29
N ASP A 682 -12.80 45.18 13.18
CA ASP A 682 -13.35 46.08 14.21
C ASP A 682 -14.83 45.82 14.49
N SER A 683 -15.29 46.24 15.67
CA SER A 683 -16.71 46.19 16.03
C SER A 683 -17.44 47.37 15.41
N ILE A 684 -18.53 47.09 14.68
CA ILE A 684 -19.35 48.12 14.03
C ILE A 684 -20.60 48.36 14.91
N PRO A 685 -20.85 49.59 15.39
CA PRO A 685 -22.00 49.89 16.24
C PRO A 685 -23.32 49.41 15.62
N GLY A 686 -24.10 48.66 16.40
CA GLY A 686 -25.38 48.08 15.97
C GLY A 686 -25.26 46.78 15.16
N ASN A 687 -24.06 46.28 14.85
CA ASN A 687 -23.89 45.00 14.18
C ASN A 687 -23.48 43.89 15.17
N PRO A 688 -24.24 42.77 15.27
CA PRO A 688 -23.90 41.67 16.17
C PRO A 688 -22.75 40.77 15.67
N GLU A 689 -22.41 40.81 14.37
CA GLU A 689 -21.40 39.95 13.76
C GLU A 689 -20.13 40.72 13.36
N ARG A 690 -18.97 40.03 13.50
CA ARG A 690 -17.64 40.50 13.09
C ARG A 690 -17.00 39.44 12.18
N ILE A 691 -16.07 39.87 11.33
CA ILE A 691 -15.37 38.97 10.41
C ILE A 691 -14.06 38.53 11.05
N LEU A 692 -13.91 37.22 11.22
CA LEU A 692 -12.66 36.56 11.59
C LEU A 692 -12.00 36.00 10.33
N ASN A 693 -10.77 36.44 10.08
CA ASN A 693 -9.93 36.02 8.96
C ASN A 693 -8.75 35.22 9.54
N VAL A 694 -8.47 34.06 8.97
CA VAL A 694 -7.38 33.17 9.39
C VAL A 694 -6.61 32.75 8.14
N SER A 695 -5.29 32.96 8.15
CA SER A 695 -4.46 32.68 6.97
C SER A 695 -3.06 32.17 7.31
N GLY A 696 -2.55 31.27 6.50
CA GLY A 696 -1.26 30.59 6.67
C GLY A 696 -1.24 29.29 5.87
N PRO A 697 -0.27 28.39 6.12
CA PRO A 697 -0.34 27.00 5.67
C PRO A 697 -1.63 26.35 6.16
N LEU A 698 -2.22 25.44 5.37
CA LEU A 698 -3.51 24.83 5.69
C LEU A 698 -3.57 24.24 7.10
N ASP A 699 -2.55 23.49 7.51
CA ASP A 699 -2.47 22.81 8.81
C ASP A 699 -2.50 23.81 9.98
N ALA A 700 -1.84 24.96 9.80
CA ALA A 700 -1.86 26.06 10.76
C ALA A 700 -3.26 26.69 10.84
N VAL A 701 -3.92 26.90 9.69
CA VAL A 701 -5.28 27.47 9.62
C VAL A 701 -6.29 26.53 10.26
N SER A 702 -6.27 25.23 9.94
CA SER A 702 -7.18 24.24 10.50
C SER A 702 -6.97 24.10 12.02
N LYS A 703 -5.72 24.04 12.48
CA LYS A 703 -5.36 24.00 13.91
C LYS A 703 -5.84 25.26 14.65
N ALA A 704 -5.71 26.44 14.04
CA ALA A 704 -6.21 27.69 14.62
C ALA A 704 -7.73 27.64 14.86
N PHE A 705 -8.52 27.11 13.93
CA PHE A 705 -9.97 26.97 14.12
C PHE A 705 -10.33 25.99 15.25
N GLY A 706 -9.58 24.91 15.44
CA GLY A 706 -9.72 24.02 16.61
C GLY A 706 -9.42 24.74 17.93
N LEU A 707 -8.34 25.53 17.99
CA LEU A 707 -7.98 26.33 19.18
C LEU A 707 -8.99 27.45 19.47
N ILE A 708 -9.56 28.08 18.43
CA ILE A 708 -10.63 29.08 18.54
C ILE A 708 -11.86 28.47 19.22
N VAL A 709 -12.30 27.27 18.82
CA VAL A 709 -13.45 26.60 19.44
C VAL A 709 -13.17 26.26 20.90
N ARG A 710 -12.00 25.70 21.21
CA ARG A 710 -11.59 25.45 22.60
C ARG A 710 -11.62 26.73 23.44
N ARG A 711 -11.14 27.86 22.92
CA ARG A 711 -11.16 29.15 23.63
C ARG A 711 -12.56 29.75 23.78
N ILE A 712 -13.49 29.49 22.85
CA ILE A 712 -14.92 29.82 22.98
C ILE A 712 -15.60 28.96 24.07
N ASN A 713 -15.13 27.72 24.27
CA ASN A 713 -15.65 26.76 25.24
C ASN A 713 -15.01 26.83 26.64
N ASP A 714 -13.89 27.55 26.79
CA ASP A 714 -12.99 27.49 27.96
C ASP A 714 -12.38 26.08 28.19
N GLU A 715 -12.17 25.34 27.10
CA GLU A 715 -11.58 23.99 27.09
C GLU A 715 -10.04 24.05 26.98
N PRO A 716 -9.28 23.19 27.70
CA PRO A 716 -7.82 23.13 27.60
C PRO A 716 -7.34 22.79 26.19
N PHE A 717 -6.34 23.53 25.71
CA PHE A 717 -5.81 23.41 24.34
C PHE A 717 -5.17 22.07 24.02
N ASP A 718 -4.55 21.44 25.01
CA ASP A 718 -3.72 20.24 24.82
C ASP A 718 -4.47 18.94 25.21
N VAL A 719 -5.81 19.02 25.42
CA VAL A 719 -6.70 17.89 25.76
C VAL A 719 -7.64 17.58 24.58
N PRO A 720 -7.77 16.31 24.13
CA PRO A 720 -8.72 15.92 23.09
C PRO A 720 -10.20 16.15 23.46
N SER A 721 -11.04 16.42 22.45
CA SER A 721 -12.49 16.49 22.62
C SER A 721 -13.06 15.13 23.04
N VAL A 722 -13.99 15.11 23.99
CA VAL A 722 -14.63 13.87 24.50
C VAL A 722 -16.12 13.82 24.13
N PRO A 723 -16.78 12.63 24.15
CA PRO A 723 -18.23 12.55 24.03
C PRO A 723 -18.92 13.39 25.12
N GLY A 724 -19.49 14.52 24.73
CA GLY A 724 -20.08 15.52 25.65
C GLY A 724 -19.40 16.89 25.64
N SER A 725 -18.23 17.06 25.01
CA SER A 725 -17.61 18.38 24.76
C SER A 725 -18.58 19.32 24.02
N ARG A 726 -18.45 20.64 24.24
CA ARG A 726 -19.49 21.59 23.77
C ARG A 726 -19.33 21.87 22.27
N ALA A 727 -20.34 21.56 21.49
CA ALA A 727 -20.35 21.89 20.06
C ALA A 727 -20.52 23.39 19.81
N VAL A 728 -19.74 23.94 18.87
CA VAL A 728 -19.79 25.33 18.41
C VAL A 728 -20.04 25.35 16.90
N THR A 729 -20.71 26.38 16.38
CA THR A 729 -20.94 26.55 14.93
C THR A 729 -20.11 27.70 14.37
N ILE A 730 -19.17 27.37 13.48
CA ILE A 730 -18.38 28.35 12.71
C ILE A 730 -19.03 28.59 11.35
N LYS A 731 -19.30 29.86 11.01
CA LYS A 731 -19.92 30.28 9.75
C LYS A 731 -18.86 30.71 8.73
N PHE A 732 -18.26 29.77 8.00
CA PHE A 732 -17.31 30.08 6.93
C PHE A 732 -17.97 30.83 5.77
N MET A 733 -17.23 31.75 5.16
CA MET A 733 -17.65 32.55 4.01
C MET A 733 -16.94 32.03 2.76
N ILE A 734 -17.70 31.40 1.87
CA ILE A 734 -17.19 30.67 0.70
C ILE A 734 -17.70 31.35 -0.58
N PRO A 735 -16.85 31.71 -1.56
CA PRO A 735 -17.30 32.19 -2.86
C PRO A 735 -18.32 31.24 -3.50
N ASN A 736 -19.42 31.74 -4.05
CA ASN A 736 -20.47 30.90 -4.64
C ASN A 736 -19.93 29.99 -5.76
N SER A 737 -18.94 30.46 -6.52
CA SER A 737 -18.21 29.68 -7.54
C SER A 737 -17.45 28.47 -6.99
N ARG A 738 -17.14 28.42 -5.68
CA ARG A 738 -16.45 27.31 -5.01
C ARG A 738 -17.33 26.52 -4.06
N MET A 739 -18.47 27.07 -3.64
CA MET A 739 -19.44 26.36 -2.79
C MET A 739 -19.90 25.03 -3.42
N GLY A 740 -20.04 24.97 -4.74
CA GLY A 740 -20.35 23.73 -5.46
C GLY A 740 -19.30 22.62 -5.29
N SER A 741 -18.01 22.97 -5.16
CA SER A 741 -16.94 22.00 -4.90
C SER A 741 -17.00 21.42 -3.48
N VAL A 742 -17.39 22.24 -2.50
CA VAL A 742 -17.52 21.79 -1.10
C VAL A 742 -18.80 20.98 -0.88
N ILE A 743 -19.88 21.28 -1.62
CA ILE A 743 -21.11 20.47 -1.60
C ILE A 743 -20.90 19.13 -2.34
N GLY A 744 -20.29 19.15 -3.52
CA GLY A 744 -20.16 17.97 -4.40
C GLY A 744 -21.46 17.62 -5.12
N LYS A 745 -21.39 16.68 -6.08
CA LYS A 745 -22.57 16.20 -6.82
C LYS A 745 -23.53 15.52 -5.83
N GLN A 746 -24.81 15.90 -5.86
CA GLN A 746 -25.85 15.41 -4.93
C GLN A 746 -25.52 15.58 -3.43
N GLY A 747 -24.57 16.45 -3.06
CA GLY A 747 -24.13 16.60 -1.66
C GLY A 747 -23.09 15.57 -1.20
N SER A 748 -22.46 14.81 -2.11
CA SER A 748 -21.50 13.77 -1.75
C SER A 748 -20.33 14.28 -0.93
N LYS A 749 -19.71 15.40 -1.34
CA LYS A 749 -18.49 15.93 -0.69
C LYS A 749 -18.78 16.58 0.65
N ILE A 750 -19.90 17.29 0.79
CA ILE A 750 -20.32 17.81 2.11
C ILE A 750 -20.69 16.66 3.06
N LYS A 751 -21.24 15.55 2.56
CA LYS A 751 -21.46 14.34 3.38
C LYS A 751 -20.13 13.71 3.80
N GLU A 752 -19.20 13.50 2.87
CA GLU A 752 -17.86 12.97 3.15
C GLU A 752 -17.13 13.76 4.25
N ILE A 753 -17.18 15.10 4.20
CA ILE A 753 -16.57 15.95 5.25
C ILE A 753 -17.27 15.74 6.60
N GLN A 754 -18.61 15.59 6.64
CA GLN A 754 -19.33 15.30 7.89
C GLN A 754 -18.93 13.93 8.45
N ASP A 755 -18.95 12.90 7.60
CA ASP A 755 -18.66 11.52 7.99
C ASP A 755 -17.19 11.37 8.49
N ALA A 756 -16.23 12.06 7.85
CA ALA A 756 -14.81 12.03 8.23
C ALA A 756 -14.44 12.92 9.43
N SER A 757 -15.20 13.97 9.72
CA SER A 757 -14.90 14.92 10.82
C SER A 757 -15.77 14.75 12.06
N GLY A 758 -16.94 14.11 11.95
CA GLY A 758 -17.98 14.13 12.97
C GLY A 758 -18.66 15.50 13.17
N ALA A 759 -18.32 16.51 12.36
CA ALA A 759 -19.03 17.79 12.35
C ALA A 759 -20.28 17.71 11.45
N ARG A 760 -21.27 18.57 11.72
CA ARG A 760 -22.42 18.79 10.83
C ARG A 760 -22.16 20.02 9.96
N LEU A 761 -22.34 19.88 8.65
CA LEU A 761 -22.09 20.94 7.67
C LEU A 761 -23.39 21.34 6.95
N ASN A 762 -23.62 22.63 6.78
CA ASN A 762 -24.80 23.16 6.08
C ASN A 762 -24.47 24.43 5.28
N ALA A 763 -24.69 24.40 3.97
CA ALA A 763 -24.46 25.53 3.07
C ALA A 763 -25.74 26.37 2.88
N SER A 764 -25.66 27.70 3.04
CA SER A 764 -26.79 28.60 2.78
C SER A 764 -27.18 28.58 1.31
N GLU A 765 -28.47 28.58 1.01
CA GLU A 765 -28.98 28.66 -0.38
C GLU A 765 -28.62 30.01 -1.01
N GLY A 766 -28.91 31.11 -0.31
CA GLY A 766 -28.61 32.48 -0.74
C GLY A 766 -27.17 32.94 -0.45
N MET A 767 -26.73 33.94 -1.23
CA MET A 767 -25.50 34.71 -1.01
C MET A 767 -25.69 35.79 0.08
N LEU A 768 -24.58 36.24 0.67
CA LEU A 768 -24.56 37.34 1.63
C LEU A 768 -24.91 38.69 0.95
N PRO A 769 -25.62 39.61 1.62
CA PRO A 769 -26.03 40.89 1.04
C PRO A 769 -24.85 41.70 0.49
N GLY A 770 -24.91 42.08 -0.79
CA GLY A 770 -23.85 42.86 -1.45
C GLY A 770 -22.56 42.07 -1.73
N SER A 771 -22.62 40.74 -1.77
CA SER A 771 -21.45 39.86 -1.93
C SER A 771 -21.70 38.69 -2.90
N THR A 772 -20.62 38.08 -3.41
CA THR A 772 -20.64 36.79 -4.13
C THR A 772 -20.33 35.59 -3.22
N GLU A 773 -20.23 35.79 -1.89
CA GLU A 773 -19.96 34.75 -0.90
C GLU A 773 -21.26 34.16 -0.31
N ARG A 774 -21.27 32.85 -0.03
CA ARG A 774 -22.31 32.11 0.69
C ARG A 774 -21.76 31.61 2.03
N VAL A 775 -22.64 31.30 2.98
CA VAL A 775 -22.25 30.80 4.29
C VAL A 775 -22.22 29.28 4.31
N LEU A 776 -21.09 28.69 4.72
CA LEU A 776 -20.99 27.29 5.11
C LEU A 776 -20.94 27.23 6.64
N SER A 777 -22.02 26.78 7.27
CA SER A 777 -22.08 26.56 8.71
C SER A 777 -21.49 25.19 9.03
N VAL A 778 -20.47 25.14 9.88
CA VAL A 778 -19.80 23.91 10.32
C VAL A 778 -19.96 23.83 11.84
N ALA A 779 -20.64 22.80 12.34
CA ALA A 779 -21.04 22.66 13.74
C ALA A 779 -20.48 21.37 14.35
N GLY A 780 -19.71 21.48 15.43
CA GLY A 780 -19.06 20.33 16.07
C GLY A 780 -18.21 20.71 17.27
N VAL A 781 -17.62 19.71 17.92
CA VAL A 781 -16.59 19.88 18.96
C VAL A 781 -15.28 20.40 18.34
N ALA A 782 -14.34 20.85 19.15
CA ALA A 782 -13.13 21.51 18.67
C ALA A 782 -12.33 20.70 17.63
N ASP A 783 -12.15 19.41 17.84
CA ASP A 783 -11.40 18.56 16.90
C ASP A 783 -12.21 18.23 15.64
N ALA A 784 -13.53 18.13 15.74
CA ALA A 784 -14.41 18.00 14.58
C ALA A 784 -14.36 19.26 13.70
N ILE A 785 -14.34 20.45 14.30
CA ILE A 785 -14.14 21.71 13.57
C ILE A 785 -12.73 21.78 12.96
N HIS A 786 -11.70 21.33 13.67
CA HIS A 786 -10.33 21.24 13.13
C HIS A 786 -10.29 20.37 11.86
N ILE A 787 -10.77 19.13 11.94
CA ILE A 787 -10.76 18.16 10.83
C ILE A 787 -11.62 18.67 9.66
N ALA A 788 -12.85 19.15 9.94
CA ALA A 788 -13.71 19.70 8.89
C ALA A 788 -13.07 20.89 8.16
N THR A 789 -12.39 21.78 8.90
CA THR A 789 -11.69 22.94 8.32
C THR A 789 -10.56 22.51 7.39
N TYR A 790 -9.81 21.46 7.75
CA TYR A 790 -8.75 20.91 6.90
C TYR A 790 -9.29 20.41 5.55
N TYR A 791 -10.32 19.55 5.57
CA TYR A 791 -10.95 19.05 4.33
C TYR A 791 -11.58 20.16 3.49
N ILE A 792 -12.29 21.12 4.11
CA ILE A 792 -12.82 22.30 3.40
C ILE A 792 -11.68 23.08 2.75
N GLY A 793 -10.57 23.27 3.45
CA GLY A 793 -9.42 24.03 2.96
C GLY A 793 -8.76 23.40 1.74
N ASN A 794 -8.49 22.09 1.75
CA ASN A 794 -7.98 21.35 0.58
C ASN A 794 -8.87 21.56 -0.66
N ILE A 795 -10.18 21.34 -0.51
CA ILE A 795 -11.16 21.52 -1.60
C ILE A 795 -11.13 22.96 -2.17
N LEU A 796 -10.92 23.98 -1.32
CA LEU A 796 -10.84 25.38 -1.73
C LEU A 796 -9.52 25.75 -2.42
N ILE A 797 -8.42 25.06 -2.09
CA ILE A 797 -7.12 25.20 -2.76
C ILE A 797 -7.20 24.59 -4.16
N GLU A 798 -7.63 23.34 -4.29
CA GLU A 798 -7.81 22.71 -5.60
C GLU A 798 -8.82 23.49 -6.49
N ALA A 799 -9.88 24.05 -5.89
CA ALA A 799 -10.86 24.88 -6.60
C ALA A 799 -10.36 26.30 -6.91
N GLN A 800 -9.26 26.76 -6.29
CA GLN A 800 -8.55 27.98 -6.64
C GLN A 800 -7.63 27.75 -7.84
N GLU A 801 -7.00 26.58 -7.94
CA GLU A 801 -6.14 26.18 -9.06
C GLU A 801 -6.97 25.89 -10.32
N ARG A 802 -8.03 25.08 -10.18
CA ARG A 802 -8.92 24.70 -11.29
C ARG A 802 -9.75 25.86 -11.86
N MET A 803 -9.90 26.98 -11.12
CA MET A 803 -10.63 28.19 -11.57
C MET A 803 -9.98 29.49 -11.07
N PRO A 804 -8.89 29.96 -11.72
CA PRO A 804 -8.16 31.16 -11.30
C PRO A 804 -8.97 32.46 -11.43
N SER A 805 -9.87 32.54 -12.41
CA SER A 805 -10.47 33.78 -12.90
C SER A 805 -11.93 33.97 -12.46
N SER A 806 -12.16 34.53 -11.27
CA SER A 806 -13.48 35.05 -10.89
C SER A 806 -13.41 36.32 -10.02
N THR A 807 -14.11 37.37 -10.45
CA THR A 807 -14.15 38.70 -9.80
C THR A 807 -15.07 38.65 -8.57
N ASN A 808 -14.55 38.17 -7.45
CA ASN A 808 -15.35 37.96 -6.24
C ASN A 808 -15.53 39.25 -5.43
N SER A 809 -16.78 39.57 -5.08
CA SER A 809 -17.12 40.71 -4.23
C SER A 809 -17.23 40.25 -2.78
N SER A 810 -16.16 40.46 -2.01
CA SER A 810 -16.08 40.08 -0.59
C SER A 810 -17.09 40.84 0.27
N TYR A 811 -17.86 40.12 1.08
CA TYR A 811 -18.80 40.71 2.03
C TYR A 811 -18.07 41.61 3.03
N ARG A 812 -18.68 42.77 3.29
CA ARG A 812 -18.32 43.74 4.32
C ARG A 812 -19.59 44.15 5.05
N PRO A 813 -19.65 44.10 6.40
CA PRO A 813 -20.82 44.58 7.13
C PRO A 813 -20.90 46.11 6.98
N SER A 814 -22.09 46.65 6.72
CA SER A 814 -22.29 48.10 6.54
C SER A 814 -23.34 48.65 7.50
N THR A 815 -23.24 49.94 7.80
CA THR A 815 -24.16 50.67 8.70
C THR A 815 -25.40 51.24 8.01
N ASN A 816 -25.51 51.14 6.68
CA ASN A 816 -26.54 51.85 5.91
C ASN A 816 -27.73 50.96 5.54
N SER A 817 -28.73 50.89 6.42
CA SER A 817 -30.08 50.44 6.08
C SER A 817 -30.82 51.50 5.24
N ARG A 818 -30.30 51.83 4.06
CA ARG A 818 -30.88 52.84 3.17
C ARG A 818 -31.96 52.20 2.29
N ARG A 819 -33.24 52.40 2.69
CA ARG A 819 -34.43 51.97 1.92
C ARG A 819 -34.27 52.28 0.43
N GLN A 820 -34.40 51.27 -0.42
CA GLN A 820 -34.87 51.47 -1.79
C GLN A 820 -36.41 51.54 -1.81
N PRO A 821 -37.02 52.32 -2.71
CA PRO A 821 -38.47 52.42 -2.82
C PRO A 821 -39.09 51.15 -3.47
N PRO A 822 -40.37 50.85 -3.23
CA PRO A 822 -41.03 49.67 -3.78
C PRO A 822 -41.33 49.81 -5.28
N PRO A 823 -41.20 48.74 -6.08
CA PRO A 823 -41.66 48.72 -7.47
C PRO A 823 -43.19 48.63 -7.54
N HIS A 824 -43.83 49.55 -8.28
CA HIS A 824 -45.29 49.64 -8.35
C HIS A 824 -45.88 48.80 -9.50
N SER A 825 -46.45 47.65 -9.14
CA SER A 825 -47.67 47.04 -9.71
C SER A 825 -47.91 47.00 -11.25
N GLY A 826 -47.50 45.88 -11.88
CA GLY A 826 -48.36 45.06 -12.76
C GLY A 826 -48.43 45.38 -14.27
N PRO A 827 -49.20 44.59 -15.07
CA PRO A 827 -50.08 43.47 -14.65
C PRO A 827 -49.89 42.10 -15.38
N SER A 828 -50.33 41.02 -14.72
CA SER A 828 -50.71 39.70 -15.28
C SER A 828 -49.61 38.80 -15.90
N SER A 829 -49.73 37.46 -15.98
CA SER A 829 -50.87 36.56 -15.70
C SER A 829 -50.45 35.19 -15.10
N TYR A 830 -51.45 34.35 -14.81
CA TYR A 830 -51.47 32.94 -14.35
C TYR A 830 -50.38 32.01 -14.96
N GLY A 831 -49.94 30.90 -14.31
CA GLY A 831 -50.36 30.26 -13.06
C GLY A 831 -49.55 28.96 -12.75
N GLY A 832 -49.94 28.18 -11.73
CA GLY A 832 -49.30 26.88 -11.38
C GLY A 832 -49.76 25.69 -12.25
N SER A 833 -49.51 24.41 -11.94
CA SER A 833 -48.84 23.81 -10.76
C SER A 833 -48.59 22.29 -10.95
N TYR A 834 -47.62 21.71 -10.22
CA TYR A 834 -47.44 20.27 -9.86
C TYR A 834 -47.28 19.14 -10.92
N SER A 835 -46.26 18.30 -10.68
CA SER A 835 -46.22 16.82 -10.81
C SER A 835 -46.25 16.11 -12.19
N GLY A 836 -45.54 14.96 -12.29
CA GLY A 836 -46.07 13.78 -13.00
C GLY A 836 -45.29 13.12 -14.16
N SER A 837 -44.22 12.37 -13.85
CA SER A 837 -43.78 11.07 -14.42
C SER A 837 -43.99 10.62 -15.91
N SER A 838 -42.93 9.98 -16.45
CA SER A 838 -42.94 8.82 -17.40
C SER A 838 -43.03 8.97 -18.95
N TYR A 839 -42.26 8.12 -19.66
CA TYR A 839 -42.40 7.56 -21.05
C TYR A 839 -42.47 8.53 -22.26
N VAL A 840 -41.46 8.73 -23.13
CA VAL A 840 -40.79 7.82 -24.12
C VAL A 840 -41.77 7.13 -25.10
N PRO A 841 -41.56 7.08 -26.45
CA PRO A 841 -40.75 7.88 -27.40
C PRO A 841 -41.56 8.38 -28.66
N GLY A 842 -40.93 9.00 -29.68
CA GLY A 842 -41.53 9.03 -31.04
C GLY A 842 -40.97 9.99 -32.11
N TYR A 843 -40.30 9.43 -33.12
CA TYR A 843 -40.15 9.86 -34.54
C TYR A 843 -40.25 11.34 -34.98
N SER A 844 -39.10 11.85 -35.44
CA SER A 844 -38.84 12.32 -36.82
C SER A 844 -39.90 13.10 -37.62
N THR A 845 -39.54 14.31 -38.07
CA THR A 845 -39.47 14.65 -39.52
C THR A 845 -38.65 15.92 -39.75
N ASN A 846 -37.95 15.99 -40.88
CA ASN A 846 -37.20 17.17 -41.35
C ASN A 846 -37.44 17.36 -42.86
N PRO A 847 -37.82 18.56 -43.31
CA PRO A 847 -37.65 18.93 -44.72
C PRO A 847 -37.04 20.33 -44.94
N TYR A 848 -36.15 20.39 -45.94
CA TYR A 848 -35.78 21.50 -46.85
C TYR A 848 -36.19 22.97 -46.52
N GLY A 849 -35.33 23.99 -46.66
CA GLY A 849 -33.95 24.04 -47.18
C GLY A 849 -33.56 25.44 -47.71
N SER A 850 -32.47 25.52 -48.51
CA SER A 850 -31.93 26.72 -49.20
C SER A 850 -31.18 27.79 -48.36
N ALA A 851 -30.34 28.60 -49.04
CA ALA A 851 -29.31 29.54 -48.51
C ALA A 851 -28.93 30.56 -49.64
N PRO A 852 -27.75 31.22 -49.65
CA PRO A 852 -27.04 32.12 -48.71
C PRO A 852 -27.20 33.60 -49.22
N PRO A 853 -26.26 34.60 -49.16
CA PRO A 853 -24.97 34.86 -48.46
C PRO A 853 -25.10 36.20 -47.63
N PRO A 854 -24.19 37.23 -47.56
CA PRO A 854 -22.76 37.40 -47.89
C PRO A 854 -21.84 38.21 -46.91
N SER A 855 -20.54 38.22 -47.24
CA SER A 855 -19.51 39.30 -47.09
C SER A 855 -19.29 40.10 -45.77
N ALA A 856 -18.17 39.81 -45.09
CA ALA A 856 -16.86 40.54 -45.16
C ALA A 856 -16.84 42.09 -45.03
N PRO A 857 -15.80 42.73 -44.41
CA PRO A 857 -14.37 42.40 -44.60
C PRO A 857 -13.44 42.45 -43.37
N SER A 858 -12.15 42.19 -43.60
CA SER A 858 -11.06 42.07 -42.60
C SER A 858 -9.68 42.41 -43.19
N GLN A 859 -8.77 43.06 -42.44
CA GLN A 859 -7.29 43.09 -42.57
C GLN A 859 -6.68 44.27 -41.74
N PRO A 860 -5.33 44.44 -41.59
CA PRO A 860 -4.20 43.52 -41.85
C PRO A 860 -3.16 43.41 -40.69
N PRO A 861 -2.22 42.45 -40.74
CA PRO A 861 -0.93 42.50 -40.03
C PRO A 861 0.22 43.03 -40.92
N LEU A 862 1.29 43.59 -40.31
CA LEU A 862 2.47 44.14 -41.01
C LEU A 862 3.69 43.21 -40.98
N ARG A 863 4.58 43.36 -41.99
CA ARG A 863 5.85 42.61 -42.13
C ARG A 863 6.85 43.38 -43.01
N ASN A 864 8.14 43.45 -42.65
CA ASN A 864 9.23 43.60 -43.65
C ASN A 864 10.64 43.17 -43.13
N ASN A 865 11.64 43.14 -44.01
CA ASN A 865 12.87 42.33 -43.90
C ASN A 865 14.21 43.10 -43.92
N SER A 866 15.27 42.53 -43.31
CA SER A 866 16.72 42.76 -43.62
C SER A 866 17.66 41.88 -42.76
N LYS A 867 18.84 41.38 -43.16
CA LYS A 867 19.42 41.00 -44.48
C LYS A 867 20.78 40.28 -44.26
N LEU A 868 21.08 39.19 -45.00
CA LEU A 868 22.38 38.45 -45.06
C LEU A 868 22.83 37.74 -43.74
N SER A 869 23.77 36.79 -43.73
CA SER A 869 24.70 36.27 -44.78
C SER A 869 24.74 34.72 -44.85
N LYS A 870 25.50 34.17 -45.81
CA LYS A 870 25.76 32.72 -45.96
C LYS A 870 27.17 32.35 -45.49
N SER A 871 27.35 31.14 -44.99
CA SER A 871 28.59 30.36 -45.14
C SER A 871 28.25 28.88 -45.29
N THR A 872 29.18 28.07 -45.80
CA THR A 872 28.93 26.69 -46.25
C THR A 872 30.08 25.79 -45.83
N SER A 873 29.80 24.57 -45.36
CA SER A 873 30.65 23.42 -45.65
C SER A 873 29.94 22.08 -45.43
N ARG A 874 30.26 21.11 -46.29
CA ARG A 874 30.06 19.67 -46.04
C ARG A 874 31.32 19.13 -45.35
N THR A 875 31.25 17.98 -44.69
CA THR A 875 31.79 16.69 -45.21
C THR A 875 31.87 15.63 -44.12
N ILE A 876 31.22 14.50 -44.40
CA ILE A 876 31.59 13.11 -44.06
C ILE A 876 32.80 12.92 -43.12
N LEU A 877 32.53 12.45 -41.90
CA LEU A 877 32.93 11.10 -41.44
C LEU A 877 31.99 10.62 -40.34
#